data_AF-A0A7H8PTA1-F1
#
_entry.id   AF-A0A7H8PTA1-F1
#
_cell.length_a   1.000
_cell.length_b   1.000
_cell.length_c   1.000
_cell.angle_alpha   90.00
_cell.angle_beta   90.00
_cell.angle_gamma   90.00
#
_symmetry.space_group_name_H-M   'P 1'
#
loop_
_entity.id
_entity.type
_entity.pdbx_description
1 polymer ?
#
loop_
_entity_poly.entity_id
_entity_poly.type
_entity_poly.pdbx_seq_one_letter_code
_entity_poly.pdbx_strand_id
1 'polypeptide(L)'
;MPEQNRSSIHHAELEWRENGQPVSSAFDDIYFSTASGLEETRHVFLGENRLPERWASLSPGACFTIGETGFGTGLNFLAAWQLWRQCAPENARLHFISVEKFPLHPRDLARALAMWPELAELSRELIAQYPSYLAPGVHRLRFPAGVYLTLVIDEASRGFEQLQLDDPDRDSLVDAWFLDGFAPSKNPDMWSEDLFQAMARLSAANATFATFTCAGIVKRGLKSAGFALQKVPGFGRKREMLRGEFTPSPVADPHIHLATPWHLPPIKQKTPDTVAIIGAGIAGAAAARALAERNIRVTVFEQGEAPGSGASGNDQGILYAKLSPKPGPNGDFNLLALQFAQRFYPAVCPAAVHFDGLLQLAQTEKEQQLQQQIVEQLSLDGDTALAQPVSAAQASELAGVPLQTPGLFFPNAGWLQPRQVCSALLQHPNIETRFNTSVQDARYVADQWQLAVPGSSTTVSFDALILCTANFNRRFPQTAPLPLQPIRGQVSFAQATEESRKLKLALCGEGYIAPAAARDGNPRHSFGATFKLKQTDTEIRAEEHRENLHTLASLLPEIAQSFEDQSLEGRAALRAATPDYLPMAGPVADWDQLEGTYQALRKNRKQRIDRRTPYQPHLYVLAGLGSRGFTYAPLAAEVLAGWIAGEVMPVSEELVKALHPMRFAIRALGKNRALTD
;
A
#
# COMPACT_ATOMS: atom_id res chain seq x y z
N MET A 1 15.06 10.42 -21.47
CA MET A 1 15.03 9.80 -20.14
C MET A 1 16.35 9.09 -19.99
N PRO A 2 17.17 9.42 -18.99
CA PRO A 2 18.32 8.59 -18.67
C PRO A 2 17.78 7.22 -18.27
N GLU A 3 18.46 6.16 -18.67
CA GLU A 3 18.18 4.79 -18.25
C GLU A 3 18.15 4.74 -16.72
N GLN A 4 16.96 4.57 -16.14
CA GLN A 4 16.80 4.20 -14.74
C GLN A 4 17.19 2.73 -14.62
N ASN A 5 18.49 2.44 -14.66
CA ASN A 5 18.98 1.25 -13.96
C ASN A 5 18.56 1.46 -12.50
N ARG A 6 17.78 0.53 -11.93
CA ARG A 6 17.79 0.39 -10.48
C ARG A 6 19.26 0.25 -10.12
N SER A 7 19.85 1.22 -9.42
CA SER A 7 21.01 0.86 -8.62
C SER A 7 20.50 -0.24 -7.72
N SER A 8 21.03 -1.45 -7.85
CA SER A 8 20.77 -2.53 -6.91
C SER A 8 20.88 -1.93 -5.51
N ILE A 9 19.78 -1.92 -4.76
CA ILE A 9 19.86 -1.46 -3.38
C ILE A 9 20.50 -2.61 -2.61
N HIS A 10 21.64 -2.30 -2.03
CA HIS A 10 22.38 -3.21 -1.18
C HIS A 10 21.87 -3.02 0.25
N HIS A 11 21.59 -4.13 0.94
CA HIS A 11 21.41 -4.08 2.38
C HIS A 11 22.65 -3.47 3.04
N ALA A 12 22.48 -2.89 4.23
CA ALA A 12 23.62 -2.41 4.99
C ALA A 12 24.63 -3.55 5.24
N GLU A 13 25.89 -3.33 4.85
CA GLU A 13 27.00 -4.19 5.23
C GLU A 13 27.42 -3.84 6.67
N LEU A 14 27.27 -4.80 7.57
CA LEU A 14 27.47 -4.61 9.01
C LEU A 14 28.63 -5.42 9.56
N GLU A 15 29.47 -4.75 10.35
CA GLU A 15 30.41 -5.39 11.27
C GLU A 15 29.85 -5.35 12.69
N TRP A 16 29.86 -6.50 13.35
CA TRP A 16 29.37 -6.63 14.72
C TRP A 16 30.55 -6.68 15.69
N ARG A 17 30.65 -5.69 16.57
CA ARG A 17 31.66 -5.68 17.64
C ARG A 17 31.36 -6.76 18.68
N GLU A 18 32.34 -7.11 19.52
CA GLU A 18 32.20 -8.11 20.59
C GLU A 18 31.05 -7.81 21.55
N ASN A 19 30.74 -6.53 21.78
CA ASN A 19 29.62 -6.07 22.60
C ASN A 19 28.26 -6.09 21.87
N GLY A 20 28.19 -6.64 20.66
CA GLY A 20 27.00 -6.71 19.83
C GLY A 20 26.65 -5.41 19.09
N GLN A 21 27.46 -4.35 19.16
CA GLN A 21 27.19 -3.09 18.45
C GLN A 21 27.30 -3.25 16.94
N PRO A 22 26.29 -2.83 16.15
CA PRO A 22 26.41 -2.76 14.70
C PRO A 22 27.20 -1.52 14.26
N VAL A 23 28.18 -1.75 13.38
CA VAL A 23 28.98 -0.73 12.70
C VAL A 23 28.71 -0.84 11.21
N SER A 24 28.43 0.28 10.54
CA SER A 24 28.32 0.28 9.08
C SER A 24 29.71 0.21 8.45
N SER A 25 29.99 -0.83 7.68
CA SER A 25 31.26 -0.96 6.95
C SER A 25 31.40 0.12 5.87
N ALA A 26 30.28 0.54 5.25
CA ALA A 26 30.29 1.56 4.20
C ALA A 26 30.64 2.97 4.71
N PHE A 27 30.32 3.28 5.97
CA PHE A 27 30.52 4.62 6.55
C PHE A 27 31.53 4.65 7.70
N ASP A 28 32.07 3.49 8.09
CA ASP A 28 32.96 3.29 9.23
C ASP A 28 32.46 4.01 10.50
N ASP A 29 31.17 3.84 10.80
CA ASP A 29 30.52 4.51 11.93
C ASP A 29 29.47 3.62 12.62
N ILE A 30 29.22 3.91 13.90
CA ILE A 30 28.27 3.16 14.72
C ILE A 30 26.84 3.65 14.46
N TYR A 31 25.86 2.75 14.45
CA TYR A 31 24.44 3.13 14.36
C TYR A 31 23.93 3.77 15.65
N PHE A 32 24.39 3.30 16.81
CA PHE A 32 24.08 3.86 18.12
C PHE A 32 25.12 3.45 19.16
N SER A 33 25.25 4.22 20.24
CA SER A 33 26.00 3.80 21.43
C SER A 33 25.29 2.65 22.15
N THR A 34 25.97 1.54 22.41
CA THR A 34 25.34 0.40 23.13
C THR A 34 25.09 0.67 24.60
N ALA A 35 25.80 1.61 25.21
CA ALA A 35 25.63 1.96 26.63
C ALA A 35 24.50 2.98 26.87
N SER A 36 24.10 3.74 25.83
CA SER A 36 23.26 4.94 26.02
C SER A 36 22.41 5.34 24.82
N GLY A 37 22.32 4.53 23.76
CA GLY A 37 21.66 4.88 22.50
C GLY A 37 20.20 5.31 22.70
N LEU A 38 19.42 4.55 23.48
CA LEU A 38 18.03 4.90 23.77
C LEU A 38 17.90 6.22 24.54
N GLU A 39 18.78 6.48 25.52
CA GLU A 39 18.80 7.75 26.26
C GLU A 39 19.24 8.94 25.39
N GLU A 40 20.18 8.71 24.45
CA GLU A 40 20.57 9.71 23.47
C GLU A 40 19.38 10.05 22.56
N THR A 41 18.65 9.06 22.05
CA THR A 41 17.40 9.27 21.29
C THR A 41 16.36 10.05 22.08
N ARG A 42 16.13 9.68 23.35
CA ARG A 42 15.19 10.37 24.25
C ARG A 42 15.58 11.83 24.45
N HIS A 43 16.85 12.11 24.70
CA HIS A 43 17.36 13.47 24.89
C HIS A 43 17.28 14.28 23.58
N VAL A 44 17.93 13.78 22.53
CA VAL A 44 18.15 14.53 21.28
C VAL A 44 16.85 14.69 20.50
N PHE A 45 16.11 13.61 20.24
CA PHE A 45 15.01 13.65 19.29
C PHE A 45 13.66 13.85 19.97
N LEU A 46 13.38 13.13 21.06
CA LEU A 46 12.09 13.25 21.74
C LEU A 46 12.01 14.54 22.56
N GLY A 47 13.03 14.79 23.38
CA GLY A 47 13.12 15.94 24.29
C GLY A 47 13.23 17.27 23.54
N GLU A 48 14.18 17.40 22.61
CA GLU A 48 14.41 18.70 21.95
C GLU A 48 13.34 19.06 20.89
N ASN A 49 12.53 18.10 20.42
CA ASN A 49 11.28 18.40 19.69
C ASN A 49 10.08 18.65 20.62
N ARG A 50 10.25 18.54 21.95
CA ARG A 50 9.22 18.70 22.99
C ARG A 50 8.03 17.78 22.78
N LEU A 51 8.29 16.55 22.37
CA LEU A 51 7.24 15.59 22.03
C LEU A 51 6.32 15.25 23.21
N PRO A 52 6.81 15.01 24.45
CA PRO A 52 5.93 14.72 25.58
C PRO A 52 4.87 15.81 25.80
N GLU A 53 5.28 17.07 25.81
CA GLU A 53 4.37 18.20 26.04
C GLU A 53 3.42 18.42 24.87
N ARG A 54 3.94 18.36 23.64
CA ARG A 54 3.13 18.54 22.42
C ARG A 54 2.07 17.46 22.30
N TRP A 55 2.43 16.20 22.56
CA TRP A 55 1.50 15.08 22.47
C TRP A 55 0.43 15.13 23.54
N ALA A 56 0.79 15.46 24.80
CA ALA A 56 -0.20 15.66 25.86
C ALA A 56 -1.21 16.79 25.54
N SER A 57 -0.83 17.75 24.70
CA SER A 57 -1.69 18.86 24.26
C SER A 57 -2.49 18.60 22.99
N LEU A 58 -2.35 17.44 22.35
CA LEU A 58 -3.08 17.12 21.12
C LEU A 58 -4.58 17.03 21.38
N SER A 59 -5.36 17.43 20.39
CA SER A 59 -6.80 17.16 20.40
C SER A 59 -7.06 15.67 20.15
N PRO A 60 -8.12 15.08 20.74
CA PRO A 60 -8.52 13.72 20.41
C PRO A 60 -8.70 13.54 18.90
N GLY A 61 -8.21 12.42 18.35
CA GLY A 61 -8.30 12.14 16.91
C GLY A 61 -7.27 12.87 16.03
N ALA A 62 -6.43 13.74 16.58
CA ALA A 62 -5.36 14.41 15.84
C ALA A 62 -4.33 13.39 15.32
N CYS A 63 -3.71 13.70 14.18
CA CYS A 63 -2.56 12.98 13.66
C CYS A 63 -1.31 13.81 13.90
N PHE A 64 -0.25 13.21 14.44
CA PHE A 64 1.06 13.84 14.57
C PHE A 64 2.05 13.14 13.64
N THR A 65 2.75 13.89 12.80
CA THR A 65 3.66 13.34 11.80
C THR A 65 5.12 13.64 12.13
N ILE A 66 5.95 12.60 12.19
CA ILE A 66 7.42 12.73 12.32
C ILE A 66 8.06 12.40 10.97
N GLY A 67 9.03 13.22 10.54
CA GLY A 67 9.94 12.90 9.43
C GLY A 67 11.34 12.57 9.93
N GLU A 68 11.97 11.54 9.39
CA GLU A 68 13.30 11.05 9.79
C GLU A 68 14.21 10.80 8.59
N THR A 69 15.47 11.21 8.71
CA THR A 69 16.54 10.84 7.79
C THR A 69 17.39 9.71 8.38
N GLY A 70 17.40 8.55 7.72
CA GLY A 70 18.13 7.36 8.16
C GLY A 70 17.36 6.57 9.21
N PHE A 71 16.65 5.52 8.77
CA PHE A 71 15.91 4.64 9.68
C PHE A 71 16.87 3.79 10.54
N GLY A 72 17.96 3.33 9.91
CA GLY A 72 18.94 2.44 10.50
C GLY A 72 18.29 1.23 11.17
N THR A 73 18.36 1.19 12.49
CA THR A 73 17.83 0.07 13.30
C THR A 73 16.38 0.26 13.75
N GLY A 74 15.77 1.43 13.46
CA GLY A 74 14.43 1.79 13.91
C GLY A 74 14.35 2.23 15.37
N LEU A 75 15.49 2.47 16.05
CA LEU A 75 15.53 2.84 17.47
C LEU A 75 14.75 4.13 17.77
N ASN A 76 14.89 5.15 16.92
CA ASN A 76 14.16 6.41 17.07
C ASN A 76 12.65 6.23 16.93
N PHE A 77 12.21 5.45 15.93
CA PHE A 77 10.81 5.10 15.76
C PHE A 77 10.26 4.36 16.99
N LEU A 78 10.98 3.35 17.50
CA LEU A 78 10.54 2.58 18.66
C LEU A 78 10.49 3.41 19.94
N ALA A 79 11.46 4.32 20.15
CA ALA A 79 11.45 5.23 21.28
C ALA A 79 10.30 6.24 21.19
N ALA A 80 10.03 6.79 20.00
CA ALA A 80 8.89 7.66 19.75
C ALA A 80 7.57 6.92 19.98
N TRP A 81 7.43 5.68 19.49
CA TRP A 81 6.24 4.87 19.70
C TRP A 81 6.03 4.50 21.18
N GLN A 82 7.11 4.17 21.91
CA GLN A 82 7.03 3.92 23.34
C GLN A 82 6.50 5.15 24.10
N LEU A 83 7.04 6.34 23.80
CA LEU A 83 6.58 7.60 24.39
C LEU A 83 5.14 7.93 23.96
N TRP A 84 4.76 7.63 22.71
CA TRP A 84 3.42 7.88 22.19
C TRP A 84 2.38 7.13 23.02
N ARG A 85 2.64 5.85 23.33
CA ARG A 85 1.76 5.05 24.21
C ARG A 85 1.60 5.62 25.62
N GLN A 86 2.54 6.45 26.08
CA GLN A 86 2.53 7.03 27.42
C GLN A 86 1.83 8.40 27.46
N CYS A 87 1.97 9.20 26.40
CA CYS A 87 1.58 10.61 26.43
C CYS A 87 0.45 10.98 25.48
N ALA A 88 0.17 10.20 24.44
CA ALA A 88 -0.80 10.57 23.43
C ALA A 88 -2.26 10.42 23.94
N PRO A 89 -3.16 11.34 23.56
CA PRO A 89 -4.58 11.21 23.83
C PRO A 89 -5.18 9.96 23.16
N GLU A 90 -6.31 9.50 23.70
CA GLU A 90 -7.07 8.42 23.07
C GLU A 90 -7.48 8.80 21.63
N ASN A 91 -7.43 7.82 20.73
CA ASN A 91 -7.77 7.96 19.32
C ASN A 91 -6.85 8.90 18.50
N ALA A 92 -5.84 9.52 19.10
CA ALA A 92 -4.79 10.21 18.34
C ALA A 92 -3.96 9.21 17.53
N ARG A 93 -3.37 9.67 16.43
CA ARG A 93 -2.54 8.86 15.54
C ARG A 93 -1.12 9.37 15.44
N LEU A 94 -0.17 8.44 15.32
CA LEU A 94 1.22 8.75 15.02
C LEU A 94 1.54 8.28 13.60
N HIS A 95 2.02 9.19 12.76
CA HIS A 95 2.59 8.82 11.47
C HIS A 95 4.09 9.13 11.46
N PHE A 96 4.91 8.10 11.49
CA PHE A 96 6.35 8.21 11.35
C PHE A 96 6.75 7.99 9.88
N ILE A 97 7.54 8.88 9.30
CA ILE A 97 8.07 8.79 7.94
C ILE A 97 9.58 8.72 8.05
N SER A 98 10.21 7.69 7.52
CA SER A 98 11.66 7.57 7.50
C SER A 98 12.16 7.26 6.10
N VAL A 99 13.24 7.91 5.69
CA VAL A 99 13.95 7.58 4.44
C VAL A 99 15.23 6.82 4.77
N GLU A 100 15.44 5.67 4.14
CA GLU A 100 16.61 4.81 4.35
C GLU A 100 17.20 4.36 3.02
N LYS A 101 18.52 4.57 2.86
CA LYS A 101 19.24 4.22 1.64
C LYS A 101 19.77 2.78 1.68
N PHE A 102 20.17 2.31 2.86
CA PHE A 102 20.76 1.00 3.10
C PHE A 102 19.97 0.26 4.18
N PRO A 103 18.76 -0.22 3.86
CA PRO A 103 17.93 -0.89 4.85
C PRO A 103 18.62 -2.15 5.39
N LEU A 104 18.51 -2.37 6.69
CA LEU A 104 19.00 -3.60 7.31
C LEU A 104 18.22 -4.80 6.79
N HIS A 105 18.91 -5.92 6.61
CA HIS A 105 18.27 -7.20 6.38
C HIS A 105 17.41 -7.58 7.61
N PRO A 106 16.25 -8.24 7.46
CA PRO A 106 15.38 -8.55 8.60
C PRO A 106 16.08 -9.28 9.76
N ARG A 107 17.05 -10.15 9.46
CA ARG A 107 17.85 -10.86 10.48
C ARG A 107 18.75 -9.90 11.28
N ASP A 108 19.38 -8.94 10.60
CA ASP A 108 20.25 -7.96 11.24
C ASP A 108 19.45 -6.94 12.06
N LEU A 109 18.28 -6.54 11.56
CA LEU A 109 17.34 -5.71 12.31
C LEU A 109 16.94 -6.40 13.61
N ALA A 110 16.53 -7.68 13.55
CA ALA A 110 16.17 -8.44 14.73
C ALA A 110 17.33 -8.55 15.74
N ARG A 111 18.55 -8.78 15.26
CA ARG A 111 19.75 -8.82 16.11
C ARG A 111 20.05 -7.48 16.77
N ALA A 112 19.94 -6.37 16.04
CA ALA A 112 20.16 -5.03 16.58
C ALA A 112 19.13 -4.67 17.65
N LEU A 113 17.85 -5.00 17.41
CA LEU A 113 16.75 -4.70 18.32
C LEU A 113 16.77 -5.54 19.59
N ALA A 114 17.36 -6.74 19.56
CA ALA A 114 17.52 -7.59 20.74
C ALA A 114 18.41 -6.95 21.83
N MET A 115 19.20 -5.93 21.49
CA MET A 115 20.01 -5.16 22.43
C MET A 115 19.20 -4.24 23.34
N TRP A 116 17.90 -4.05 23.05
CA TRP A 116 17.01 -3.15 23.78
C TRP A 116 15.83 -3.92 24.40
N PRO A 117 16.05 -4.67 25.52
CA PRO A 117 14.98 -5.44 26.17
C PRO A 117 13.78 -4.59 26.58
N GLU A 118 14.01 -3.32 26.91
CA GLU A 118 12.96 -2.36 27.26
C GLU A 118 11.95 -2.16 26.11
N LEU A 119 12.38 -2.31 24.86
CA LEU A 119 11.56 -2.12 23.67
C LEU A 119 11.08 -3.44 23.07
N ALA A 120 11.32 -4.60 23.72
CA ALA A 120 11.12 -5.92 23.13
C ALA A 120 9.68 -6.19 22.62
N GLU A 121 8.66 -5.61 23.25
CA GLU A 121 7.27 -5.69 22.77
C GLU A 121 7.12 -5.00 21.41
N LEU A 122 7.52 -3.73 21.32
CA LEU A 122 7.42 -2.93 20.10
C LEU A 122 8.35 -3.45 18.99
N SER A 123 9.54 -3.92 19.36
CA SER A 123 10.49 -4.54 18.42
C SER A 123 9.88 -5.78 17.75
N ARG A 124 9.15 -6.62 18.48
CA ARG A 124 8.46 -7.78 17.88
C ARG A 124 7.41 -7.37 16.87
N GLU A 125 6.64 -6.32 17.16
CA GLU A 125 5.65 -5.80 16.22
C GLU A 125 6.30 -5.20 14.97
N LEU A 126 7.37 -4.42 15.13
CA LEU A 126 8.15 -3.89 14.02
C LEU A 126 8.71 -5.02 13.14
N ILE A 127 9.34 -6.03 13.73
CA ILE A 127 9.91 -7.17 13.01
C ILE A 127 8.82 -7.93 12.24
N ALA A 128 7.65 -8.15 12.85
CA ALA A 128 6.53 -8.83 12.18
C ALA A 128 5.97 -8.04 11.00
N GLN A 129 6.06 -6.70 11.03
CA GLN A 129 5.60 -5.82 9.95
C GLN A 129 6.72 -5.41 8.97
N TYR A 130 7.98 -5.73 9.25
CA TYR A 130 9.09 -5.34 8.41
C TYR A 130 9.05 -6.11 7.07
N PRO A 131 9.06 -5.43 5.90
CA PRO A 131 9.00 -6.11 4.62
C PRO A 131 10.11 -7.15 4.44
N SER A 132 9.76 -8.31 3.87
CA SER A 132 10.73 -9.35 3.55
C SER A 132 11.68 -8.93 2.43
N TYR A 133 11.28 -7.96 1.60
CA TYR A 133 12.09 -7.39 0.54
C TYR A 133 11.90 -5.88 0.42
N LEU A 134 12.96 -5.14 0.74
CA LEU A 134 12.94 -3.67 0.74
C LEU A 134 13.36 -3.13 -0.63
N ALA A 135 12.46 -3.26 -1.59
CA ALA A 135 12.59 -2.65 -2.90
C ALA A 135 12.66 -1.11 -2.80
N PRO A 136 13.28 -0.42 -3.77
CA PRO A 136 13.13 1.03 -3.87
C PRO A 136 11.66 1.46 -3.86
N GLY A 137 11.36 2.56 -3.18
CA GLY A 137 10.03 3.15 -3.10
C GLY A 137 9.44 3.18 -1.69
N VAL A 138 8.12 3.37 -1.62
CA VAL A 138 7.41 3.73 -0.38
C VAL A 138 6.71 2.51 0.20
N HIS A 139 7.10 2.11 1.41
CA HIS A 139 6.53 0.97 2.13
C HIS A 139 5.69 1.45 3.32
N ARG A 140 4.39 1.17 3.30
CA ARG A 140 3.51 1.44 4.44
C ARG A 140 3.50 0.24 5.40
N LEU A 141 3.78 0.51 6.66
CA LEU A 141 3.66 -0.39 7.79
C LEU A 141 2.62 0.16 8.76
N ARG A 142 1.93 -0.75 9.45
CA ARG A 142 0.78 -0.45 10.30
C ARG A 142 0.91 -1.19 11.61
N PHE A 143 0.57 -0.50 12.67
CA PHE A 143 0.63 -1.01 14.02
C PHE A 143 -0.67 -0.70 14.78
N PRO A 144 -0.96 -1.40 15.88
CA PRO A 144 -2.11 -1.14 16.72
C PRO A 144 -2.16 0.32 17.21
N ALA A 145 -3.37 0.74 17.62
CA ALA A 145 -3.62 2.06 18.20
C ALA A 145 -3.23 3.25 17.30
N GLY A 146 -3.41 3.12 15.98
CA GLY A 146 -3.28 4.23 15.05
C GLY A 146 -1.83 4.68 14.79
N VAL A 147 -0.86 3.77 14.91
CA VAL A 147 0.55 4.04 14.64
C VAL A 147 0.91 3.53 13.24
N TYR A 148 1.50 4.40 12.42
CA TYR A 148 1.88 4.12 11.05
C TYR A 148 3.35 4.46 10.83
N LEU A 149 4.06 3.61 10.07
CA LEU A 149 5.40 3.89 9.57
C LEU A 149 5.37 3.90 8.04
N THR A 150 5.78 5.00 7.42
CA THR A 150 6.16 5.05 6.00
C THR A 150 7.67 4.93 5.92
N LEU A 151 8.16 3.77 5.50
CA LEU A 151 9.57 3.55 5.24
C LEU A 151 9.83 3.74 3.73
N VAL A 152 10.55 4.80 3.38
CA VAL A 152 10.92 5.10 1.99
C VAL A 152 12.33 4.60 1.75
N ILE A 153 12.49 3.74 0.76
CA ILE A 153 13.78 3.18 0.38
C ILE A 153 14.32 3.94 -0.82
N ASP A 154 15.15 4.95 -0.56
CA ASP A 154 15.89 5.76 -1.54
C ASP A 154 16.98 6.59 -0.83
N GLU A 155 17.73 7.39 -1.58
CA GLU A 155 18.53 8.49 -1.05
C GLU A 155 17.62 9.54 -0.37
N ALA A 156 18.11 10.20 0.69
CA ALA A 156 17.31 11.03 1.58
C ALA A 156 16.50 12.13 0.87
N SER A 157 17.13 12.95 0.01
CA SER A 157 16.42 14.06 -0.65
C SER A 157 15.39 13.51 -1.63
N ARG A 158 15.79 12.55 -2.46
CA ARG A 158 14.91 11.87 -3.43
C ARG A 158 13.75 11.15 -2.75
N GLY A 159 13.97 10.52 -1.60
CA GLY A 159 12.94 9.80 -0.86
C GLY A 159 11.82 10.74 -0.40
N PHE A 160 12.17 11.91 0.13
CA PHE A 160 11.18 12.92 0.50
C PHE A 160 10.52 13.58 -0.70
N GLU A 161 11.25 13.84 -1.77
CA GLU A 161 10.68 14.39 -3.02
C GLU A 161 9.58 13.48 -3.58
N GLN A 162 9.74 12.16 -3.50
CA GLN A 162 8.74 11.19 -3.97
C GLN A 162 7.42 11.22 -3.19
N LEU A 163 7.40 11.79 -1.99
CA LEU A 163 6.21 11.96 -1.18
C LEU A 163 5.45 13.26 -1.49
N GLN A 164 6.09 14.22 -2.18
CA GLN A 164 5.47 15.48 -2.57
C GLN A 164 4.52 15.26 -3.74
N LEU A 165 3.29 15.78 -3.63
CA LEU A 165 2.31 15.75 -4.72
C LEU A 165 2.28 17.04 -5.55
N ASP A 166 3.18 17.98 -5.26
CA ASP A 166 3.23 19.33 -5.83
C ASP A 166 2.04 20.18 -5.38
N ASP A 167 1.67 20.05 -4.10
CA ASP A 167 0.57 20.78 -3.46
C ASP A 167 0.97 21.21 -2.03
N PRO A 168 1.42 22.46 -1.80
CA PRO A 168 1.93 22.89 -0.50
C PRO A 168 0.97 22.65 0.66
N ASP A 169 -0.32 22.91 0.46
CA ASP A 169 -1.34 22.71 1.50
C ASP A 169 -1.53 21.24 1.89
N ARG A 170 -1.16 20.31 1.01
CA ARG A 170 -1.25 18.86 1.25
C ARG A 170 0.10 18.26 1.64
N ASP A 171 1.19 18.82 1.16
CA ASP A 171 2.53 18.28 1.37
C ASP A 171 3.10 18.72 2.74
N SER A 172 2.71 19.89 3.25
CA SER A 172 3.14 20.45 4.53
C SER A 172 2.50 19.77 5.77
N LEU A 173 2.86 18.51 6.00
CA LEU A 173 2.26 17.64 7.04
C LEU A 173 3.20 17.26 8.19
N VAL A 174 4.52 17.45 8.06
CA VAL A 174 5.48 17.02 9.08
C VAL A 174 5.52 17.99 10.24
N ASP A 175 5.21 17.51 11.45
CA ASP A 175 5.17 18.29 12.69
C ASP A 175 6.51 18.34 13.41
N ALA A 176 7.35 17.32 13.23
CA ALA A 176 8.68 17.23 13.84
C ALA A 176 9.65 16.45 12.97
N TRP A 177 10.89 16.91 12.91
CA TRP A 177 11.97 16.27 12.18
C TRP A 177 13.02 15.67 13.11
N PHE A 178 13.33 14.40 12.89
CA PHE A 178 14.50 13.71 13.41
C PHE A 178 15.56 13.71 12.31
N LEU A 179 16.38 14.76 12.32
CA LEU A 179 17.46 14.89 11.35
C LEU A 179 18.66 14.09 11.86
N ASP A 180 18.55 12.77 11.68
CA ASP A 180 19.55 11.76 12.05
C ASP A 180 20.42 11.37 10.85
N GLY A 181 21.35 10.44 11.03
CA GLY A 181 22.24 9.92 9.99
C GLY A 181 23.71 9.98 10.41
N PHE A 182 24.60 9.42 9.59
CA PHE A 182 26.03 9.47 9.90
C PHE A 182 26.57 10.89 9.97
N ALA A 183 27.59 11.10 10.80
CA ALA A 183 28.17 12.40 11.03
C ALA A 183 28.49 13.11 9.69
N PRO A 184 28.26 14.43 9.53
CA PRO A 184 28.48 15.13 8.25
C PRO A 184 29.89 14.99 7.68
N SER A 185 30.89 14.73 8.51
CA SER A 185 32.26 14.45 8.07
C SER A 185 32.44 13.08 7.41
N LYS A 186 31.54 12.13 7.67
CA LYS A 186 31.57 10.74 7.17
C LYS A 186 30.58 10.50 6.04
N ASN A 187 29.48 11.24 5.99
CA ASN A 187 28.48 11.16 4.92
C ASN A 187 28.04 12.56 4.43
N PRO A 188 28.94 13.37 3.87
CA PRO A 188 28.61 14.75 3.47
C PRO A 188 27.52 14.83 2.40
N ASP A 189 27.41 13.81 1.53
CA ASP A 189 26.48 13.77 0.39
C ASP A 189 25.01 13.85 0.83
N MET A 190 24.70 13.27 1.98
CA MET A 190 23.35 13.33 2.54
C MET A 190 22.97 14.75 3.00
N TRP A 191 23.92 15.52 3.55
CA TRP A 191 23.67 16.84 4.14
C TRP A 191 23.66 17.93 3.06
N SER A 192 22.74 17.79 2.10
CA SER A 192 22.62 18.61 0.90
C SER A 192 21.55 19.70 1.02
N GLU A 193 21.66 20.74 0.20
CA GLU A 193 20.61 21.77 0.09
C GLU A 193 19.27 21.15 -0.34
N ASP A 194 19.31 20.20 -1.28
CA ASP A 194 18.12 19.52 -1.78
C ASP A 194 17.36 18.81 -0.66
N LEU A 195 18.07 18.16 0.27
CA LEU A 195 17.46 17.55 1.45
C LEU A 195 16.76 18.61 2.33
N PHE A 196 17.45 19.70 2.67
CA PHE A 196 16.86 20.73 3.54
C PHE A 196 15.65 21.41 2.89
N GLN A 197 15.67 21.61 1.57
CA GLN A 197 14.52 22.11 0.82
C GLN A 197 13.36 21.11 0.79
N ALA A 198 13.64 19.82 0.61
CA ALA A 198 12.61 18.78 0.68
C ALA A 198 11.94 18.73 2.07
N MET A 199 12.75 18.86 3.15
CA MET A 199 12.24 18.97 4.52
C MET A 199 11.37 20.21 4.72
N ALA A 200 11.79 21.37 4.20
CA ALA A 200 11.01 22.60 4.30
C ALA A 200 9.65 22.50 3.60
N ARG A 201 9.59 21.88 2.41
CA ARG A 201 8.33 21.69 1.67
C ARG A 201 7.34 20.80 2.40
N LEU A 202 7.85 19.77 3.08
CA LEU A 202 7.03 18.82 3.84
C LEU A 202 6.69 19.30 5.26
N SER A 203 7.35 20.33 5.77
CA SER A 203 7.12 20.87 7.11
C SER A 203 5.76 21.55 7.23
N ALA A 204 4.96 21.14 8.22
CA ALA A 204 3.82 21.93 8.68
C ALA A 204 4.27 23.29 9.23
N ALA A 205 3.34 24.22 9.39
CA ALA A 205 3.63 25.49 10.07
C ALA A 205 4.12 25.23 11.50
N ASN A 206 5.27 25.81 11.87
CA ASN A 206 5.94 25.61 13.16
C ASN A 206 6.46 24.18 13.39
N ALA A 207 6.68 23.40 12.32
CA ALA A 207 7.35 22.10 12.43
C ALA A 207 8.68 22.25 13.17
N THR A 208 8.96 21.39 14.14
CA THR A 208 10.24 21.42 14.86
C THR A 208 11.27 20.55 14.13
N PHE A 209 12.55 20.76 14.41
CA PHE A 209 13.58 19.76 14.12
C PHE A 209 14.54 19.63 15.30
N ALA A 210 15.16 18.45 15.42
CA ALA A 210 16.31 18.23 16.27
C ALA A 210 17.37 17.39 15.54
N THR A 211 18.64 17.65 15.81
CA THR A 211 19.77 16.87 15.29
C THR A 211 20.94 16.88 16.25
N PHE A 212 21.68 15.77 16.32
CA PHE A 212 22.84 15.62 17.19
C PHE A 212 24.04 16.49 16.76
N THR A 213 24.06 17.02 15.53
CA THR A 213 25.21 17.73 14.95
C THR A 213 25.08 19.25 15.01
N CYS A 214 26.22 19.94 15.17
CA CYS A 214 26.34 21.41 15.15
C CYS A 214 27.15 21.94 13.95
N ALA A 215 27.33 21.09 12.92
CA ALA A 215 28.19 21.36 11.77
C ALA A 215 27.76 22.59 10.95
N GLY A 216 28.75 23.29 10.37
CA GLY A 216 28.51 24.54 9.64
C GLY A 216 27.63 24.40 8.40
N ILE A 217 27.76 23.28 7.66
CA ILE A 217 26.95 22.99 6.46
C ILE A 217 25.47 22.84 6.83
N VAL A 218 25.17 22.06 7.87
CA VAL A 218 23.82 21.83 8.38
C VAL A 218 23.17 23.12 8.85
N LYS A 219 23.91 23.95 9.60
CA LYS A 219 23.40 25.24 10.06
C LYS A 219 23.01 26.19 8.93
N ARG A 220 23.85 26.25 7.89
CA ARG A 220 23.59 27.13 6.74
C ARG A 220 22.42 26.62 5.91
N GLY A 221 22.38 25.33 5.62
CA GLY A 221 21.32 24.70 4.82
C GLY A 221 19.95 24.75 5.49
N LEU A 222 19.85 24.46 6.79
CA LEU A 222 18.58 24.61 7.51
C LEU A 222 18.12 26.07 7.55
N LYS A 223 19.05 27.01 7.74
CA LYS A 223 18.71 28.44 7.74
C LYS A 223 18.26 28.92 6.36
N SER A 224 18.90 28.49 5.27
CA SER A 224 18.46 28.83 3.91
C SER A 224 17.11 28.21 3.56
N ALA A 225 16.81 27.04 4.10
CA ALA A 225 15.53 26.37 3.96
C ALA A 225 14.39 26.96 4.81
N GLY A 226 14.67 27.97 5.66
CA GLY A 226 13.63 28.68 6.44
C GLY A 226 13.45 28.25 7.89
N PHE A 227 14.35 27.40 8.41
CA PHE A 227 14.35 27.04 9.83
C PHE A 227 15.05 28.10 10.68
N ALA A 228 14.47 28.42 11.84
CA ALA A 228 15.11 29.15 12.92
C ALA A 228 15.91 28.16 13.78
N LEU A 229 17.18 28.48 14.09
CA LEU A 229 18.09 27.56 14.77
C LEU A 229 18.40 27.99 16.20
N GLN A 230 18.44 27.03 17.10
CA GLN A 230 18.91 27.18 18.48
C GLN A 230 19.96 26.12 18.82
N LYS A 231 21.07 26.54 19.42
CA LYS A 231 22.05 25.64 20.03
C LYS A 231 21.61 25.28 21.44
N VAL A 232 21.68 24.00 21.78
CA VAL A 232 21.33 23.45 23.10
C VAL A 232 22.40 22.45 23.55
N PRO A 233 22.49 22.12 24.85
CA PRO A 233 23.45 21.13 25.34
C PRO A 233 23.27 19.76 24.66
N GLY A 234 24.37 19.18 24.21
CA GLY A 234 24.36 17.83 23.62
C GLY A 234 24.29 16.72 24.67
N PHE A 235 24.01 15.50 24.22
CA PHE A 235 23.97 14.32 25.09
C PHE A 235 25.39 13.82 25.45
N GLY A 236 25.57 13.40 26.69
CA GLY A 236 26.82 12.80 27.18
C GLY A 236 28.04 13.71 27.02
N ARG A 237 28.98 13.32 26.16
CA ARG A 237 30.24 14.08 25.93
C ARG A 237 30.10 15.17 24.86
N LYS A 238 29.00 15.20 24.09
CA LYS A 238 28.78 16.22 23.05
C LYS A 238 28.41 17.54 23.73
N ARG A 239 29.17 18.60 23.47
CA ARG A 239 28.94 19.91 24.11
C ARG A 239 27.67 20.60 23.63
N GLU A 240 27.42 20.58 22.34
CA GLU A 240 26.32 21.31 21.70
C GLU A 240 25.65 20.42 20.65
N MET A 241 24.34 20.57 20.50
CA MET A 241 23.51 20.05 19.42
C MET A 241 22.57 21.14 18.91
N LEU A 242 21.76 20.84 17.88
CA LEU A 242 20.83 21.81 17.30
C LEU A 242 19.38 21.35 17.46
N ARG A 243 18.52 22.33 17.70
CA ARG A 243 17.08 22.24 17.46
C ARG A 243 16.58 23.49 16.76
N GLY A 244 15.34 23.47 16.33
CA GLY A 244 14.72 24.66 15.78
C GLY A 244 13.29 24.45 15.30
N GLU A 245 12.76 25.48 14.67
CA GLU A 245 11.37 25.54 14.21
C GLU A 245 11.32 26.08 12.78
N PHE A 246 10.42 25.54 11.98
CA PHE A 246 10.15 26.01 10.63
C PHE A 246 9.29 27.27 10.69
N THR A 247 9.86 28.38 10.22
CA THR A 247 9.17 29.66 10.11
C THR A 247 8.94 29.95 8.63
N PRO A 248 7.75 29.61 8.09
CA PRO A 248 7.46 29.87 6.69
C PRO A 248 7.59 31.37 6.39
N SER A 249 8.11 31.71 5.21
CA SER A 249 8.23 33.11 4.78
C SER A 249 6.84 33.77 4.78
N PRO A 250 6.67 34.96 5.40
CA PRO A 250 5.38 35.65 5.45
C PRO A 250 4.92 36.19 4.08
N VAL A 251 5.82 36.22 3.08
CA VAL A 251 5.50 36.55 1.69
C VAL A 251 5.54 35.24 0.90
N ALA A 252 4.39 34.61 0.74
CA ALA A 252 4.26 33.46 -0.15
C ALA A 252 4.00 33.99 -1.56
N ASP A 253 4.96 33.81 -2.47
CA ASP A 253 4.67 33.89 -3.90
C ASP A 253 3.60 32.84 -4.25
N PRO A 254 2.69 33.12 -5.20
CA PRO A 254 1.72 32.12 -5.63
C PRO A 254 2.45 30.86 -6.10
N HIS A 255 2.09 29.70 -5.53
CA HIS A 255 2.67 28.41 -5.89
C HIS A 255 2.47 28.14 -7.38
N ILE A 256 3.55 27.80 -8.07
CA ILE A 256 3.54 27.44 -9.50
C ILE A 256 3.79 25.94 -9.58
N HIS A 257 2.85 25.22 -10.17
CA HIS A 257 2.99 23.77 -10.31
C HIS A 257 4.14 23.41 -11.27
N LEU A 258 4.89 22.37 -10.90
CA LEU A 258 5.98 21.79 -11.68
C LEU A 258 5.45 21.12 -12.95
N ALA A 259 4.25 20.53 -12.87
CA ALA A 259 3.55 19.90 -13.98
C ALA A 259 2.06 20.28 -13.99
N THR A 260 1.32 19.88 -15.02
CA THR A 260 -0.15 20.02 -15.02
C THR A 260 -0.74 19.25 -13.82
N PRO A 261 -1.44 19.89 -12.87
CA PRO A 261 -1.85 19.31 -11.59
C PRO A 261 -3.18 18.53 -11.72
N TRP A 262 -3.30 17.67 -12.73
CA TRP A 262 -4.54 16.95 -13.02
C TRP A 262 -4.90 15.88 -11.97
N HIS A 263 -3.94 15.48 -11.14
CA HIS A 263 -4.12 14.50 -10.05
C HIS A 263 -4.52 15.14 -8.72
N LEU A 264 -4.52 16.47 -8.63
CA LEU A 264 -4.75 17.20 -7.39
C LEU A 264 -6.21 17.66 -7.28
N PRO A 265 -6.99 17.14 -6.32
CA PRO A 265 -8.28 17.72 -5.99
C PRO A 265 -8.12 19.15 -5.44
N PRO A 266 -9.20 19.96 -5.40
CA PRO A 266 -9.16 21.29 -4.82
C PRO A 266 -8.83 21.25 -3.31
N ILE A 267 -8.10 22.28 -2.88
CA ILE A 267 -7.18 22.30 -1.73
C ILE A 267 -7.82 22.09 -0.35
N LYS A 268 -9.05 22.57 -0.10
CA LYS A 268 -9.63 22.59 1.26
C LYS A 268 -10.89 21.75 1.36
N GLN A 269 -10.70 20.48 1.67
CA GLN A 269 -11.77 19.58 2.06
C GLN A 269 -11.54 19.13 3.50
N LYS A 270 -12.48 19.45 4.40
CA LYS A 270 -12.45 18.94 5.78
C LYS A 270 -12.51 17.42 5.72
N THR A 271 -11.74 16.73 6.56
CA THR A 271 -11.89 15.28 6.72
C THR A 271 -13.36 14.96 7.08
N PRO A 272 -14.02 14.04 6.36
CA PRO A 272 -15.42 13.70 6.61
C PRO A 272 -15.57 12.98 7.95
N ASP A 273 -16.64 13.29 8.68
CA ASP A 273 -16.98 12.61 9.93
C ASP A 273 -17.74 11.29 9.66
N THR A 274 -18.45 11.23 8.53
CA THR A 274 -19.23 10.07 8.07
C THR A 274 -19.02 9.76 6.60
N VAL A 275 -18.83 8.48 6.29
CA VAL A 275 -18.58 7.99 4.93
C VAL A 275 -19.53 6.85 4.59
N ALA A 276 -20.22 6.95 3.46
CA ALA A 276 -20.92 5.82 2.88
C ALA A 276 -20.02 5.07 1.89
N ILE A 277 -20.03 3.74 1.95
CA ILE A 277 -19.37 2.88 0.97
C ILE A 277 -20.40 1.98 0.31
N ILE A 278 -20.47 2.00 -1.02
CA ILE A 278 -21.38 1.13 -1.78
C ILE A 278 -20.59 -0.07 -2.31
N GLY A 279 -20.94 -1.25 -1.80
CA GLY A 279 -20.34 -2.55 -2.08
C GLY A 279 -19.50 -3.07 -0.90
N ALA A 280 -19.80 -4.27 -0.42
CA ALA A 280 -19.07 -4.98 0.62
C ALA A 280 -18.19 -6.11 0.07
N GLY A 281 -17.74 -5.99 -1.19
CA GLY A 281 -16.63 -6.78 -1.72
C GLY A 281 -15.29 -6.34 -1.13
N ILE A 282 -14.19 -6.98 -1.57
CA ILE A 282 -12.85 -6.71 -1.02
C ILE A 282 -12.42 -5.23 -1.11
N ALA A 283 -12.83 -4.53 -2.17
CA ALA A 283 -12.62 -3.08 -2.31
C ALA A 283 -13.25 -2.30 -1.15
N GLY A 284 -14.56 -2.47 -0.95
CA GLY A 284 -15.28 -1.73 0.07
C GLY A 284 -14.92 -2.15 1.49
N ALA A 285 -14.68 -3.44 1.72
CA ALA A 285 -14.25 -3.94 3.02
C ALA A 285 -12.86 -3.40 3.42
N ALA A 286 -11.90 -3.38 2.49
CA ALA A 286 -10.57 -2.80 2.75
C ALA A 286 -10.64 -1.27 2.95
N ALA A 287 -11.44 -0.55 2.15
CA ALA A 287 -11.65 0.89 2.30
C ALA A 287 -12.31 1.23 3.64
N ALA A 288 -13.34 0.47 4.04
CA ALA A 288 -14.01 0.64 5.33
C ALA A 288 -13.02 0.45 6.48
N ARG A 289 -12.21 -0.62 6.45
CA ARG A 289 -11.18 -0.88 7.45
C ARG A 289 -10.17 0.27 7.56
N ALA A 290 -9.61 0.71 6.44
CA ALA A 290 -8.58 1.75 6.41
C ALA A 290 -9.09 3.10 6.97
N LEU A 291 -10.36 3.44 6.74
CA LEU A 291 -10.99 4.65 7.29
C LEU A 291 -11.37 4.49 8.76
N ALA A 292 -11.90 3.33 9.13
CA ALA A 292 -12.36 3.05 10.48
C ALA A 292 -11.21 3.09 11.50
N GLU A 293 -10.02 2.63 11.12
CA GLU A 293 -8.78 2.75 11.91
C GLU A 293 -8.26 4.19 12.02
N ARG A 294 -8.73 5.08 11.15
CA ARG A 294 -8.52 6.54 11.24
C ARG A 294 -9.65 7.24 12.00
N ASN A 295 -10.45 6.47 12.74
CA ASN A 295 -11.58 6.95 13.53
C ASN A 295 -12.69 7.63 12.71
N ILE A 296 -12.77 7.33 11.41
CA ILE A 296 -13.85 7.81 10.55
C ILE A 296 -15.00 6.79 10.61
N ARG A 297 -16.23 7.28 10.81
CA ARG A 297 -17.41 6.41 10.84
C ARG A 297 -17.83 6.03 9.44
N VAL A 298 -18.01 4.74 9.21
CA VAL A 298 -18.31 4.18 7.90
C VAL A 298 -19.60 3.39 7.94
N THR A 299 -20.50 3.63 6.99
CA THR A 299 -21.63 2.72 6.72
C THR A 299 -21.42 2.07 5.36
N VAL A 300 -21.35 0.73 5.35
CA VAL A 300 -21.17 -0.07 4.14
C VAL A 300 -22.51 -0.65 3.70
N PHE A 301 -22.93 -0.32 2.48
CA PHE A 301 -24.15 -0.82 1.86
C PHE A 301 -23.82 -1.95 0.89
N GLU A 302 -24.52 -3.07 0.99
CA GLU A 302 -24.35 -4.22 0.10
C GLU A 302 -25.71 -4.73 -0.36
N GLN A 303 -25.82 -4.97 -1.66
CA GLN A 303 -27.06 -5.45 -2.27
C GLN A 303 -27.32 -6.93 -1.94
N GLY A 304 -26.27 -7.72 -1.73
CA GLY A 304 -26.38 -9.11 -1.32
C GLY A 304 -26.65 -9.28 0.17
N GLU A 305 -26.94 -10.51 0.57
CA GLU A 305 -27.24 -10.89 1.96
C GLU A 305 -26.02 -10.84 2.89
N ALA A 306 -24.80 -10.79 2.35
CA ALA A 306 -23.56 -10.88 3.13
C ALA A 306 -22.38 -10.18 2.41
N PRO A 307 -21.26 -9.90 3.10
CA PRO A 307 -20.04 -9.41 2.47
C PRO A 307 -19.53 -10.37 1.39
N GLY A 308 -18.95 -9.80 0.33
CA GLY A 308 -18.38 -10.58 -0.77
C GLY A 308 -19.41 -11.28 -1.67
N SER A 309 -20.69 -10.91 -1.65
CA SER A 309 -21.73 -11.52 -2.53
C SER A 309 -21.46 -11.39 -4.04
N GLY A 310 -20.60 -10.45 -4.46
CA GLY A 310 -20.14 -10.30 -5.84
C GLY A 310 -18.93 -11.15 -6.21
N ALA A 311 -17.97 -10.55 -6.93
CA ALA A 311 -16.75 -11.23 -7.41
C ALA A 311 -15.79 -11.66 -6.29
N SER A 312 -15.91 -11.08 -5.09
CA SER A 312 -15.15 -11.47 -3.89
C SER A 312 -15.73 -12.68 -3.17
N GLY A 313 -16.62 -13.44 -3.82
CA GLY A 313 -17.42 -14.50 -3.20
C GLY A 313 -16.96 -15.92 -3.50
N ASN A 314 -15.78 -16.11 -4.09
CA ASN A 314 -15.19 -17.43 -4.30
C ASN A 314 -14.88 -18.12 -2.96
N ASP A 315 -14.77 -19.44 -2.97
CA ASP A 315 -14.43 -20.23 -1.78
C ASP A 315 -12.98 -20.04 -1.36
N GLN A 316 -12.07 -20.09 -2.34
CA GLN A 316 -10.63 -19.88 -2.14
C GLN A 316 -10.14 -18.84 -3.14
N GLY A 317 -9.43 -17.83 -2.66
CA GLY A 317 -8.77 -16.79 -3.46
C GLY A 317 -7.27 -16.90 -3.33
N ILE A 318 -6.56 -16.85 -4.45
CA ILE A 318 -5.09 -16.94 -4.44
C ILE A 318 -4.48 -15.55 -4.25
N LEU A 319 -3.55 -15.42 -3.30
CA LEU A 319 -2.76 -14.23 -3.10
C LEU A 319 -1.44 -14.37 -3.88
N TYR A 320 -1.31 -13.63 -4.98
CA TYR A 320 -0.05 -13.55 -5.73
C TYR A 320 0.06 -12.21 -6.46
N ALA A 321 1.25 -11.92 -6.98
CA ALA A 321 1.48 -10.83 -7.92
C ALA A 321 2.33 -11.30 -9.11
N LYS A 322 2.13 -10.67 -10.28
CA LYS A 322 3.08 -10.81 -11.40
C LYS A 322 4.19 -9.80 -11.18
N LEU A 323 5.33 -10.27 -10.68
CA LEU A 323 6.53 -9.46 -10.55
C LEU A 323 7.04 -9.03 -11.93
N SER A 324 7.75 -7.91 -11.98
CA SER A 324 8.32 -7.35 -13.20
C SER A 324 9.83 -7.20 -13.02
N PRO A 325 10.65 -7.60 -14.02
CA PRO A 325 12.08 -7.31 -14.01
C PRO A 325 12.38 -5.85 -14.36
N LYS A 326 11.39 -5.12 -14.92
CA LYS A 326 11.55 -3.73 -15.34
C LYS A 326 10.85 -2.79 -14.36
N PRO A 327 11.49 -1.67 -13.97
CA PRO A 327 10.84 -0.61 -13.22
C PRO A 327 9.61 -0.06 -13.94
N GLY A 328 8.64 0.40 -13.16
CA GLY A 328 7.48 1.09 -13.67
C GLY A 328 6.22 0.79 -12.88
N PRO A 329 5.19 1.65 -12.99
CA PRO A 329 4.08 1.68 -12.04
C PRO A 329 3.35 0.35 -11.84
N ASN A 330 3.22 -0.44 -12.92
CA ASN A 330 2.61 -1.76 -12.88
C ASN A 330 3.41 -2.75 -12.01
N GLY A 331 4.72 -2.87 -12.26
CA GLY A 331 5.60 -3.77 -11.55
C GLY A 331 5.79 -3.35 -10.10
N ASP A 332 5.98 -2.05 -9.87
CA ASP A 332 6.24 -1.50 -8.55
C ASP A 332 5.00 -1.63 -7.65
N PHE A 333 3.80 -1.28 -8.15
CA PHE A 333 2.57 -1.48 -7.38
C PHE A 333 2.28 -2.96 -7.11
N ASN A 334 2.54 -3.86 -8.06
CA ASN A 334 2.39 -5.31 -7.85
C ASN A 334 3.21 -5.80 -6.66
N LEU A 335 4.47 -5.41 -6.62
CA LEU A 335 5.41 -5.81 -5.58
C LEU A 335 5.01 -5.23 -4.21
N LEU A 336 4.76 -3.91 -4.16
CA LEU A 336 4.39 -3.24 -2.92
C LEU A 336 3.04 -3.74 -2.37
N ALA A 337 2.05 -3.95 -3.24
CA ALA A 337 0.74 -4.45 -2.83
C ALA A 337 0.79 -5.89 -2.34
N LEU A 338 1.59 -6.76 -2.97
CA LEU A 338 1.82 -8.12 -2.48
C LEU A 338 2.40 -8.11 -1.07
N GLN A 339 3.52 -7.40 -0.88
CA GLN A 339 4.18 -7.35 0.42
C GLN A 339 3.29 -6.74 1.49
N PHE A 340 2.53 -5.70 1.17
CA PHE A 340 1.55 -5.13 2.10
C PHE A 340 0.47 -6.14 2.48
N ALA A 341 -0.12 -6.83 1.50
CA ALA A 341 -1.15 -7.84 1.72
C ALA A 341 -0.66 -9.03 2.57
N GLN A 342 0.58 -9.48 2.35
CA GLN A 342 1.21 -10.57 3.10
C GLN A 342 1.32 -10.28 4.60
N ARG A 343 1.41 -9.01 4.98
CA ARG A 343 1.46 -8.59 6.40
C ARG A 343 0.10 -8.18 6.94
N PHE A 344 -0.73 -7.57 6.10
CA PHE A 344 -2.04 -7.05 6.46
C PHE A 344 -3.03 -8.16 6.84
N TYR A 345 -3.19 -9.19 6.01
CA TYR A 345 -4.21 -10.19 6.28
C TYR A 345 -3.91 -11.08 7.49
N PRO A 346 -2.68 -11.56 7.73
CA PRO A 346 -2.39 -12.30 8.95
C PRO A 346 -2.60 -11.46 10.22
N ALA A 347 -2.36 -10.14 10.16
CA ALA A 347 -2.59 -9.25 11.30
C ALA A 347 -4.08 -9.00 11.59
N VAL A 348 -4.92 -8.90 10.55
CA VAL A 348 -6.34 -8.49 10.70
C VAL A 348 -7.30 -9.68 10.71
N CYS A 349 -7.00 -10.73 9.95
CA CYS A 349 -7.89 -11.89 9.78
C CYS A 349 -7.10 -13.21 9.69
N PRO A 350 -6.30 -13.57 10.71
CA PRO A 350 -5.43 -14.74 10.68
C PRO A 350 -6.16 -16.06 10.41
N ALA A 351 -7.42 -16.20 10.86
CA ALA A 351 -8.19 -17.42 10.68
C ALA A 351 -8.64 -17.67 9.22
N ALA A 352 -8.61 -16.64 8.37
CA ALA A 352 -9.09 -16.70 6.99
C ALA A 352 -7.95 -16.82 5.96
N VAL A 353 -6.69 -16.89 6.41
CA VAL A 353 -5.50 -16.93 5.55
C VAL A 353 -4.72 -18.22 5.72
N HIS A 354 -4.21 -18.72 4.59
CA HIS A 354 -3.40 -19.93 4.49
C HIS A 354 -2.19 -19.60 3.61
N PHE A 355 -1.26 -18.83 4.17
CA PHE A 355 -0.05 -18.35 3.47
C PHE A 355 1.14 -19.27 3.76
N ASP A 356 0.93 -20.57 3.55
CA ASP A 356 1.91 -21.63 3.77
C ASP A 356 2.82 -21.85 2.54
N GLY A 357 2.69 -21.01 1.52
CA GLY A 357 3.46 -21.06 0.29
C GLY A 357 2.60 -21.08 -0.97
N LEU A 358 3.17 -20.55 -2.06
CA LEU A 358 2.59 -20.59 -3.39
C LEU A 358 3.67 -20.87 -4.44
N LEU A 359 3.34 -21.68 -5.45
CA LEU A 359 4.19 -21.92 -6.61
C LEU A 359 3.61 -21.25 -7.85
N GLN A 360 4.40 -20.36 -8.46
CA GLN A 360 4.14 -19.80 -9.78
C GLN A 360 4.97 -20.55 -10.82
N LEU A 361 4.34 -21.49 -11.52
CA LEU A 361 4.97 -22.34 -12.52
C LEU A 361 5.22 -21.59 -13.83
N ALA A 362 6.34 -21.90 -14.49
CA ALA A 362 6.72 -21.33 -15.78
C ALA A 362 6.56 -22.36 -16.90
N GLN A 363 5.35 -22.44 -17.45
CA GLN A 363 4.94 -23.48 -18.41
C GLN A 363 5.54 -23.30 -19.80
N THR A 364 5.97 -22.07 -20.12
CA THR A 364 6.61 -21.74 -21.40
C THR A 364 8.06 -21.28 -21.22
N GLU A 365 8.89 -21.45 -22.24
CA GLU A 365 10.27 -20.92 -22.25
C GLU A 365 10.30 -19.41 -21.99
N LYS A 366 9.32 -18.68 -22.51
CA LYS A 366 9.18 -17.24 -22.30
C LYS A 366 8.92 -16.88 -20.83
N GLU A 367 8.11 -17.66 -20.13
CA GLU A 367 7.88 -17.48 -18.69
C GLU A 367 9.11 -17.84 -17.88
N GLN A 368 9.85 -18.88 -18.26
CA GLN A 368 11.10 -19.25 -17.59
C GLN A 368 12.14 -18.14 -17.74
N GLN A 369 12.31 -17.59 -18.95
CA GLN A 369 13.17 -16.44 -19.20
C GLN A 369 12.74 -15.20 -18.41
N LEU A 370 11.43 -14.94 -18.32
CA LEU A 370 10.90 -13.82 -17.54
C LEU A 370 11.17 -14.01 -16.04
N GLN A 371 10.94 -15.20 -15.48
CA GLN A 371 11.24 -15.50 -14.08
C GLN A 371 12.73 -15.41 -13.79
N GLN A 372 13.58 -15.87 -14.70
CA GLN A 372 15.04 -15.71 -14.59
C GLN A 372 15.44 -14.24 -14.52
N GLN A 373 14.89 -13.39 -15.40
CA GLN A 373 15.11 -11.94 -15.35
C GLN A 373 14.63 -11.32 -14.02
N ILE A 374 13.51 -11.80 -13.47
CA ILE A 374 12.99 -11.32 -12.17
C ILE A 374 13.96 -11.70 -11.05
N VAL A 375 14.44 -12.95 -11.03
CA VAL A 375 15.42 -13.43 -10.04
C VAL A 375 16.69 -12.59 -10.09
N GLU A 376 17.22 -12.32 -11.28
CA GLU A 376 18.41 -11.51 -11.47
C GLU A 376 18.19 -10.05 -11.03
N GLN A 377 17.09 -9.42 -11.48
CA GLN A 377 16.82 -7.99 -11.22
C GLN A 377 16.40 -7.69 -9.79
N LEU A 378 15.80 -8.65 -9.10
CA LEU A 378 15.41 -8.51 -7.69
C LEU A 378 16.42 -9.16 -6.73
N SER A 379 17.51 -9.74 -7.25
CA SER A 379 18.52 -10.47 -6.47
C SER A 379 17.87 -11.49 -5.52
N LEU A 380 17.10 -12.42 -6.09
CA LEU A 380 16.37 -13.44 -5.33
C LEU A 380 17.22 -14.69 -5.03
N ASP A 381 18.52 -14.54 -4.87
CA ASP A 381 19.47 -15.63 -4.66
C ASP A 381 19.37 -16.21 -3.23
N GLY A 382 18.56 -17.26 -3.09
CA GLY A 382 18.61 -18.26 -2.02
C GLY A 382 18.14 -17.84 -0.62
N ASP A 383 18.29 -16.58 -0.23
CA ASP A 383 17.98 -16.12 1.15
C ASP A 383 16.81 -15.13 1.22
N THR A 384 16.13 -14.84 0.10
CA THR A 384 15.00 -13.91 0.12
C THR A 384 13.70 -14.59 0.57
N ALA A 385 13.00 -13.94 1.49
CA ALA A 385 11.68 -14.36 1.95
C ALA A 385 10.53 -13.84 1.07
N LEU A 386 10.85 -13.20 -0.06
CA LEU A 386 9.85 -12.77 -1.06
C LEU A 386 9.52 -13.91 -2.03
N ALA A 387 10.53 -14.42 -2.74
CA ALA A 387 10.37 -15.51 -3.70
C ALA A 387 11.70 -16.22 -4.00
N GLN A 388 11.64 -17.50 -4.37
CA GLN A 388 12.81 -18.36 -4.63
C GLN A 388 12.63 -19.14 -5.94
N PRO A 389 13.62 -19.17 -6.85
CA PRO A 389 13.58 -20.06 -7.99
C PRO A 389 13.67 -21.52 -7.55
N VAL A 390 12.82 -22.37 -8.14
CA VAL A 390 12.78 -23.81 -7.84
C VAL A 390 12.77 -24.62 -9.12
N SER A 391 13.56 -25.70 -9.12
CA SER A 391 13.48 -26.74 -10.15
C SER A 391 12.15 -27.50 -10.08
N ALA A 392 11.79 -28.25 -11.14
CA ALA A 392 10.59 -29.09 -11.13
C ALA A 392 10.59 -30.12 -9.98
N ALA A 393 11.76 -30.67 -9.63
CA ALA A 393 11.91 -31.60 -8.51
C ALA A 393 11.61 -30.93 -7.16
N GLN A 394 12.20 -29.75 -6.91
CA GLN A 394 11.94 -28.96 -5.70
C GLN A 394 10.49 -28.49 -5.63
N ALA A 395 9.91 -28.06 -6.77
CA ALA A 395 8.51 -27.69 -6.87
C ALA A 395 7.60 -28.87 -6.50
N SER A 396 7.93 -30.09 -6.96
CA SER A 396 7.18 -31.31 -6.63
C SER A 396 7.20 -31.61 -5.13
N GLU A 397 8.39 -31.50 -4.51
CA GLU A 397 8.56 -31.73 -3.07
C GLU A 397 7.73 -30.74 -2.24
N LEU A 398 7.83 -29.45 -2.59
CA LEU A 398 7.06 -28.37 -1.96
C LEU A 398 5.55 -28.56 -2.14
N ALA A 399 5.11 -28.85 -3.37
CA ALA A 399 3.70 -29.03 -3.70
C ALA A 399 3.11 -30.32 -3.11
N GLY A 400 3.92 -31.34 -2.84
CA GLY A 400 3.49 -32.66 -2.39
C GLY A 400 2.91 -33.54 -3.51
N VAL A 401 2.95 -33.09 -4.76
CA VAL A 401 2.47 -33.81 -5.96
C VAL A 401 3.49 -33.69 -7.09
N PRO A 402 3.57 -34.65 -8.02
CA PRO A 402 4.51 -34.58 -9.13
C PRO A 402 4.26 -33.36 -10.03
N LEU A 403 5.31 -32.58 -10.26
CA LEU A 403 5.33 -31.44 -11.16
C LEU A 403 6.49 -31.58 -12.15
N GLN A 404 6.25 -31.28 -13.42
CA GLN A 404 7.27 -31.33 -14.48
C GLN A 404 7.83 -29.94 -14.84
N THR A 405 7.34 -28.91 -14.18
CA THR A 405 7.58 -27.51 -14.54
C THR A 405 8.31 -26.78 -13.40
N PRO A 406 9.42 -26.07 -13.68
CA PRO A 406 10.05 -25.20 -12.69
C PRO A 406 9.20 -23.96 -12.42
N GLY A 407 9.59 -23.16 -11.43
CA GLY A 407 8.85 -21.94 -11.12
C GLY A 407 9.50 -21.04 -10.07
N LEU A 408 8.71 -20.09 -9.58
CA LEU A 408 9.01 -19.27 -8.42
C LEU A 408 8.14 -19.70 -7.23
N PHE A 409 8.79 -20.00 -6.11
CA PHE A 409 8.16 -20.28 -4.83
C PHE A 409 8.05 -19.01 -3.99
N PHE A 410 6.86 -18.66 -3.54
CA PHE A 410 6.57 -17.52 -2.67
C PHE A 410 6.21 -18.04 -1.27
N PRO A 411 7.11 -18.01 -0.28
CA PRO A 411 6.90 -18.66 1.01
C PRO A 411 5.79 -18.00 1.85
N ASN A 412 5.63 -16.68 1.73
CA ASN A 412 4.65 -15.90 2.48
C ASN A 412 3.36 -15.62 1.67
N ALA A 413 3.12 -16.38 0.61
CA ALA A 413 1.91 -16.30 -0.20
C ALA A 413 1.11 -17.60 -0.09
N GLY A 414 -0.04 -17.67 -0.74
CA GLY A 414 -0.88 -18.86 -0.67
C GLY A 414 -2.30 -18.53 -1.07
N TRP A 415 -3.25 -18.99 -0.27
CA TRP A 415 -4.66 -18.74 -0.50
C TRP A 415 -5.35 -18.21 0.75
N LEU A 416 -6.54 -17.66 0.57
CA LEU A 416 -7.38 -17.13 1.64
C LEU A 416 -8.84 -17.46 1.36
N GLN A 417 -9.70 -17.25 2.35
CA GLN A 417 -11.15 -17.41 2.27
C GLN A 417 -11.83 -16.05 2.03
N PRO A 418 -12.16 -15.71 0.76
CA PRO A 418 -12.58 -14.37 0.34
C PRO A 418 -13.70 -13.74 1.17
N ARG A 419 -14.77 -14.49 1.44
CA ARG A 419 -15.93 -13.99 2.22
C ARG A 419 -15.58 -13.76 3.68
N GLN A 420 -14.77 -14.64 4.27
CA GLN A 420 -14.33 -14.49 5.67
C GLN A 420 -13.40 -13.29 5.81
N VAL A 421 -12.49 -13.08 4.85
CA VAL A 421 -11.67 -11.86 4.78
C VAL A 421 -12.56 -10.62 4.72
N CYS A 422 -13.51 -10.54 3.78
CA CYS A 422 -14.40 -9.37 3.67
C CYS A 422 -15.19 -9.14 4.98
N SER A 423 -15.65 -10.22 5.62
CA SER A 423 -16.39 -10.13 6.89
C SER A 423 -15.51 -9.62 8.04
N ALA A 424 -14.31 -10.18 8.21
CA ALA A 424 -13.37 -9.78 9.25
C ALA A 424 -12.93 -8.31 9.06
N LEU A 425 -12.70 -7.88 7.82
CA LEU A 425 -12.37 -6.49 7.52
C LEU A 425 -13.48 -5.50 7.90
N LEU A 426 -14.74 -5.93 7.93
CA LEU A 426 -15.88 -5.09 8.33
C LEU A 426 -16.15 -5.13 9.85
N GLN A 427 -15.48 -5.98 10.62
CA GLN A 427 -15.64 -6.06 12.08
C GLN A 427 -14.82 -4.98 12.80
N HIS A 428 -15.38 -3.77 12.88
CA HIS A 428 -14.78 -2.66 13.62
C HIS A 428 -15.86 -1.81 14.29
N PRO A 429 -15.62 -1.20 15.46
CA PRO A 429 -16.61 -0.34 16.12
C PRO A 429 -17.09 0.86 15.27
N ASN A 430 -16.21 1.37 14.39
CA ASN A 430 -16.54 2.48 13.49
C ASN A 430 -17.18 2.04 12.15
N ILE A 431 -17.51 0.76 11.97
CA ILE A 431 -18.12 0.23 10.75
C ILE A 431 -19.53 -0.29 11.05
N GLU A 432 -20.52 0.31 10.40
CA GLU A 432 -21.89 -0.21 10.30
C GLU A 432 -22.06 -0.89 8.94
N THR A 433 -22.76 -2.03 8.89
CA THR A 433 -23.07 -2.73 7.64
C THR A 433 -24.58 -2.82 7.41
N ARG A 434 -24.99 -2.65 6.15
CA ARG A 434 -26.38 -2.77 5.69
C ARG A 434 -26.46 -3.68 4.46
N PHE A 435 -26.83 -4.93 4.71
CA PHE A 435 -27.02 -5.96 3.68
C PHE A 435 -28.42 -5.87 3.06
N ASN A 436 -28.65 -6.61 1.97
CA ASN A 436 -29.89 -6.60 1.19
C ASN A 436 -30.35 -5.18 0.80
N THR A 437 -29.39 -4.26 0.64
CA THR A 437 -29.64 -2.84 0.42
C THR A 437 -29.01 -2.41 -0.90
N SER A 438 -29.84 -2.36 -1.95
CA SER A 438 -29.39 -1.99 -3.29
C SER A 438 -29.45 -0.47 -3.50
N VAL A 439 -28.32 0.22 -3.34
CA VAL A 439 -28.22 1.66 -3.62
C VAL A 439 -28.04 1.88 -5.12
N GLN A 440 -29.04 2.49 -5.74
CA GLN A 440 -29.12 2.70 -7.19
C GLN A 440 -28.84 4.16 -7.59
N ASP A 441 -29.05 5.11 -6.67
CA ASP A 441 -28.88 6.54 -6.92
C ASP A 441 -28.25 7.22 -5.69
N ALA A 442 -27.40 8.21 -5.95
CA ALA A 442 -26.71 9.00 -4.96
C ALA A 442 -26.57 10.45 -5.46
N ARG A 443 -26.97 11.41 -4.63
CA ARG A 443 -26.98 12.83 -5.00
C ARG A 443 -26.30 13.66 -3.93
N TYR A 444 -25.52 14.64 -4.35
CA TYR A 444 -24.93 15.61 -3.44
C TYR A 444 -25.89 16.80 -3.28
N VAL A 445 -26.43 16.99 -2.07
CA VAL A 445 -27.43 18.02 -1.75
C VAL A 445 -27.14 18.57 -0.36
N ALA A 446 -27.14 19.89 -0.21
CA ALA A 446 -26.89 20.57 1.08
C ALA A 446 -25.61 20.08 1.78
N ASP A 447 -24.51 20.05 1.02
CA ASP A 447 -23.17 19.63 1.47
C ASP A 447 -23.05 18.19 1.97
N GLN A 448 -23.98 17.31 1.60
CA GLN A 448 -23.93 15.89 1.93
C GLN A 448 -24.37 15.00 0.76
N TRP A 449 -23.84 13.78 0.74
CA TRP A 449 -24.31 12.70 -0.13
C TRP A 449 -25.56 12.06 0.46
N GLN A 450 -26.67 12.19 -0.25
CA GLN A 450 -27.95 11.56 0.08
C GLN A 450 -28.14 10.29 -0.75
N LEU A 451 -28.41 9.17 -0.06
CA LEU A 451 -28.65 7.88 -0.67
C LEU A 451 -30.12 7.50 -0.52
N ALA A 452 -30.72 7.05 -1.62
CA ALA A 452 -32.04 6.43 -1.61
C ALA A 452 -31.91 4.96 -1.22
N VAL A 453 -32.52 4.58 -0.09
CA VAL A 453 -32.53 3.19 0.40
C VAL A 453 -33.85 2.53 -0.02
N PRO A 454 -33.84 1.45 -0.82
CA PRO A 454 -35.05 0.76 -1.22
C PRO A 454 -35.90 0.33 -0.01
N GLY A 455 -37.21 0.53 -0.09
CA GLY A 455 -38.14 0.18 0.99
C GLY A 455 -38.17 1.16 2.17
N SER A 456 -37.35 2.22 2.16
CA SER A 456 -37.42 3.32 3.11
C SER A 456 -37.98 4.58 2.43
N SER A 457 -38.84 5.32 3.14
CA SER A 457 -39.24 6.67 2.73
C SER A 457 -38.20 7.73 3.13
N THR A 458 -37.15 7.35 3.86
CA THR A 458 -36.10 8.25 4.33
C THR A 458 -34.81 8.10 3.54
N THR A 459 -34.27 9.22 3.07
CA THR A 459 -32.90 9.35 2.58
C THR A 459 -31.93 9.37 3.76
N VAL A 460 -30.78 8.72 3.60
CA VAL A 460 -29.67 8.78 4.57
C VAL A 460 -28.56 9.65 4.01
N SER A 461 -27.91 10.43 4.87
CA SER A 461 -26.94 11.46 4.47
C SER A 461 -25.56 11.21 5.06
N PHE A 462 -24.52 11.48 4.28
CA PHE A 462 -23.13 11.26 4.63
C PHE A 462 -22.27 12.40 4.09
N ASP A 463 -21.14 12.68 4.75
CA ASP A 463 -20.24 13.75 4.31
C ASP A 463 -19.44 13.33 3.06
N ALA A 464 -19.16 12.04 2.91
CA ALA A 464 -18.46 11.48 1.75
C ALA A 464 -19.07 10.17 1.24
N LEU A 465 -18.80 9.87 -0.03
CA LEU A 465 -19.23 8.65 -0.72
C LEU A 465 -18.06 7.94 -1.39
N ILE A 466 -18.00 6.61 -1.25
CA ILE A 466 -17.05 5.75 -1.94
C ILE A 466 -17.80 4.69 -2.76
N LEU A 467 -17.51 4.65 -4.05
CA LEU A 467 -18.08 3.66 -4.96
C LEU A 467 -17.15 2.45 -5.15
N CYS A 468 -17.54 1.31 -4.59
CA CYS A 468 -16.79 0.04 -4.59
C CYS A 468 -17.57 -1.08 -5.31
N THR A 469 -18.40 -0.74 -6.30
CA THR A 469 -19.39 -1.65 -6.92
C THR A 469 -18.88 -2.37 -8.18
N ALA A 470 -17.56 -2.55 -8.31
CA ALA A 470 -16.94 -3.16 -9.50
C ALA A 470 -17.38 -2.46 -10.81
N ASN A 471 -17.89 -3.20 -11.81
CA ASN A 471 -18.36 -2.61 -13.06
C ASN A 471 -19.63 -1.77 -12.91
N PHE A 472 -20.40 -1.98 -11.83
CA PHE A 472 -21.61 -1.23 -11.58
C PHE A 472 -21.33 0.24 -11.24
N ASN A 473 -20.08 0.61 -10.94
CA ASN A 473 -19.66 2.00 -10.81
C ASN A 473 -20.03 2.83 -12.06
N ARG A 474 -20.11 2.21 -13.24
CA ARG A 474 -20.50 2.88 -14.48
C ARG A 474 -21.99 3.28 -14.56
N ARG A 475 -22.82 2.87 -13.59
CA ARG A 475 -24.25 3.23 -13.52
C ARG A 475 -24.49 4.56 -12.83
N PHE A 476 -23.58 5.00 -11.96
CA PHE A 476 -23.63 6.32 -11.36
C PHE A 476 -23.16 7.36 -12.39
N PRO A 477 -23.91 8.44 -12.64
CA PRO A 477 -23.52 9.47 -13.61
C PRO A 477 -22.10 10.00 -13.39
N GLN A 478 -21.72 10.18 -12.13
CA GLN A 478 -20.43 10.73 -11.70
C GLN A 478 -19.24 9.80 -12.03
N THR A 479 -19.47 8.51 -12.24
CA THR A 479 -18.41 7.52 -12.56
C THR A 479 -18.68 6.71 -13.83
N ALA A 480 -19.71 7.08 -14.60
CA ALA A 480 -20.03 6.49 -15.90
C ALA A 480 -18.86 6.52 -16.91
N PRO A 481 -18.04 7.60 -16.97
CA PRO A 481 -16.90 7.66 -17.90
C PRO A 481 -15.71 6.76 -17.55
N LEU A 482 -15.66 6.14 -16.37
CA LEU A 482 -14.53 5.30 -15.98
C LEU A 482 -14.41 4.09 -16.93
N PRO A 483 -13.21 3.77 -17.47
CA PRO A 483 -13.02 2.72 -18.48
C PRO A 483 -12.97 1.32 -17.85
N LEU A 484 -14.00 0.95 -17.08
CA LEU A 484 -14.12 -0.35 -16.44
C LEU A 484 -14.64 -1.39 -17.42
N GLN A 485 -13.88 -2.49 -17.54
CA GLN A 485 -14.16 -3.60 -18.43
C GLN A 485 -14.64 -4.82 -17.64
N PRO A 486 -15.84 -5.35 -17.95
CA PRO A 486 -16.30 -6.60 -17.37
C PRO A 486 -15.54 -7.78 -17.97
N ILE A 487 -15.03 -8.63 -17.08
CA ILE A 487 -14.43 -9.92 -17.42
C ILE A 487 -15.17 -10.98 -16.63
N ARG A 488 -15.96 -11.79 -17.31
CA ARG A 488 -16.55 -12.98 -16.72
C ARG A 488 -15.46 -14.02 -16.47
N GLY A 489 -15.56 -14.71 -15.33
CA GLY A 489 -14.77 -15.89 -15.05
C GLY A 489 -15.52 -16.88 -14.17
N GLN A 490 -15.36 -18.16 -14.49
CA GLN A 490 -15.92 -19.28 -13.77
C GLN A 490 -14.80 -20.06 -13.08
N VAL A 491 -15.01 -20.34 -11.79
CA VAL A 491 -14.20 -21.24 -10.97
C VAL A 491 -14.95 -22.55 -10.82
N SER A 492 -14.22 -23.66 -10.87
CA SER A 492 -14.76 -25.01 -10.65
C SER A 492 -14.39 -25.51 -9.26
N PHE A 493 -15.26 -26.36 -8.69
CA PHE A 493 -15.06 -27.06 -7.44
C PHE A 493 -15.10 -28.57 -7.66
N ALA A 494 -14.10 -29.28 -7.16
CA ALA A 494 -14.03 -30.75 -7.19
C ALA A 494 -13.83 -31.29 -5.77
N GLN A 495 -14.41 -32.46 -5.49
CA GLN A 495 -14.16 -33.21 -4.26
C GLN A 495 -12.71 -33.73 -4.27
N ALA A 496 -12.05 -33.62 -3.12
CA ALA A 496 -10.68 -34.05 -2.97
C ALA A 496 -10.58 -35.58 -2.99
N THR A 497 -9.85 -36.10 -3.97
CA THR A 497 -9.45 -37.49 -4.14
C THR A 497 -8.25 -37.84 -3.25
N GLU A 498 -7.91 -39.12 -3.13
CA GLU A 498 -6.73 -39.56 -2.36
C GLU A 498 -5.44 -38.90 -2.85
N GLU A 499 -5.25 -38.84 -4.16
CA GLU A 499 -4.08 -38.20 -4.77
C GLU A 499 -4.09 -36.68 -4.63
N SER A 500 -5.22 -36.02 -4.90
CA SER A 500 -5.29 -34.54 -4.85
C SER A 500 -5.15 -33.96 -3.44
N ARG A 501 -5.48 -34.72 -2.38
CA ARG A 501 -5.22 -34.34 -0.98
C ARG A 501 -3.74 -34.17 -0.65
N LYS A 502 -2.84 -34.74 -1.45
CA LYS A 502 -1.39 -34.58 -1.27
C LYS A 502 -0.92 -33.18 -1.66
N LEU A 503 -1.72 -32.41 -2.42
CA LEU A 503 -1.40 -31.03 -2.78
C LEU A 503 -1.37 -30.13 -1.54
N LYS A 504 -0.18 -29.67 -1.18
CA LYS A 504 0.08 -28.83 0.00
C LYS A 504 -0.01 -27.34 -0.29
N LEU A 505 0.37 -26.92 -1.50
CA LEU A 505 0.52 -25.51 -1.87
C LEU A 505 -0.45 -25.09 -2.96
N ALA A 506 -0.78 -23.81 -2.99
CA ALA A 506 -1.47 -23.21 -4.13
C ALA A 506 -0.54 -23.18 -5.34
N LEU A 507 -1.05 -23.55 -6.51
CA LEU A 507 -0.33 -23.50 -7.78
C LEU A 507 -0.93 -22.43 -8.68
N CYS A 508 -0.08 -21.70 -9.41
CA CYS A 508 -0.45 -20.74 -10.43
C CYS A 508 0.37 -20.94 -11.70
N GLY A 509 -0.28 -20.89 -12.85
CA GLY A 509 0.28 -20.88 -14.20
C GLY A 509 -0.72 -20.19 -15.14
N GLU A 510 -1.10 -20.83 -16.25
CA GLU A 510 -2.22 -20.41 -17.09
C GLU A 510 -3.56 -20.44 -16.33
N GLY A 511 -3.70 -21.38 -15.39
CA GLY A 511 -4.77 -21.44 -14.40
C GLY A 511 -4.23 -21.47 -12.98
N TYR A 512 -5.06 -21.87 -12.02
CA TYR A 512 -4.69 -22.06 -10.64
C TYR A 512 -5.48 -23.19 -10.00
N ILE A 513 -4.93 -23.74 -8.92
CA ILE A 513 -5.61 -24.65 -7.99
C ILE A 513 -5.15 -24.36 -6.57
N ALA A 514 -6.07 -24.38 -5.62
CA ALA A 514 -5.77 -24.31 -4.19
C ALA A 514 -5.77 -25.71 -3.55
N PRO A 515 -5.01 -25.92 -2.45
CA PRO A 515 -5.11 -27.12 -1.62
C PRO A 515 -6.55 -27.41 -1.18
N ALA A 516 -6.82 -28.68 -0.89
CA ALA A 516 -8.15 -29.09 -0.42
C ALA A 516 -8.49 -28.39 0.89
N ALA A 517 -9.63 -27.73 0.95
CA ALA A 517 -10.16 -27.14 2.17
C ALA A 517 -11.49 -27.81 2.53
N ALA A 518 -11.66 -28.12 3.82
CA ALA A 518 -12.92 -28.67 4.32
C ALA A 518 -14.02 -27.60 4.24
N ARG A 519 -15.10 -27.91 3.53
CA ARG A 519 -16.34 -27.14 3.56
C ARG A 519 -17.48 -28.09 3.87
N ASP A 520 -18.22 -27.81 4.94
CA ASP A 520 -19.35 -28.63 5.40
C ASP A 520 -18.96 -30.11 5.63
N GLY A 521 -17.73 -30.34 6.12
CA GLY A 521 -17.19 -31.68 6.39
C GLY A 521 -16.59 -32.41 5.18
N ASN A 522 -16.71 -31.86 3.96
CA ASN A 522 -16.19 -32.46 2.73
C ASN A 522 -15.02 -31.63 2.16
N PRO A 523 -13.80 -32.20 2.06
CA PRO A 523 -12.65 -31.49 1.50
C PRO A 523 -12.80 -31.30 -0.02
N ARG A 524 -12.71 -30.05 -0.48
CA ARG A 524 -12.82 -29.68 -1.90
C ARG A 524 -11.67 -28.80 -2.36
N HIS A 525 -11.35 -28.87 -3.64
CA HIS A 525 -10.44 -27.97 -4.33
C HIS A 525 -11.20 -26.89 -5.10
N SER A 526 -10.69 -25.67 -5.07
CA SER A 526 -11.06 -24.61 -6.01
C SER A 526 -10.00 -24.49 -7.09
N PHE A 527 -10.41 -24.55 -8.35
CA PHE A 527 -9.51 -24.41 -9.51
C PHE A 527 -10.14 -23.62 -10.65
N GLY A 528 -9.30 -23.02 -11.50
CA GLY A 528 -9.77 -22.22 -12.61
C GLY A 528 -8.77 -21.15 -13.03
N ALA A 529 -9.19 -20.03 -13.59
CA ALA A 529 -10.56 -19.70 -13.91
C ALA A 529 -10.64 -19.16 -15.34
N THR A 530 -11.76 -19.43 -15.99
CA THR A 530 -12.03 -18.91 -17.33
C THR A 530 -11.91 -17.37 -17.37
N PHE A 531 -11.66 -16.86 -18.57
CA PHE A 531 -11.47 -15.44 -18.83
C PHE A 531 -12.23 -15.03 -20.08
N LYS A 532 -13.46 -14.54 -19.91
CA LYS A 532 -14.34 -14.15 -21.02
C LYS A 532 -14.57 -12.64 -21.01
N LEU A 533 -13.89 -11.95 -21.94
CA LEU A 533 -14.06 -10.50 -22.16
C LEU A 533 -15.46 -10.20 -22.69
N LYS A 534 -16.04 -9.07 -22.25
CA LYS A 534 -17.33 -8.54 -22.72
C LYS A 534 -18.56 -9.40 -22.43
N GLN A 535 -18.40 -10.55 -21.79
CA GLN A 535 -19.51 -11.36 -21.28
C GLN A 535 -19.86 -10.91 -19.86
N THR A 536 -21.16 -10.85 -19.55
CA THR A 536 -21.67 -10.23 -18.31
C THR A 536 -22.70 -11.08 -17.57
N ASP A 537 -23.11 -12.23 -18.11
CA ASP A 537 -23.91 -13.19 -17.37
C ASP A 537 -23.08 -13.88 -16.28
N THR A 538 -23.75 -14.46 -15.29
CA THR A 538 -23.14 -15.17 -14.15
C THR A 538 -23.67 -16.59 -13.97
N GLU A 539 -24.33 -17.14 -14.99
CA GLU A 539 -24.81 -18.53 -14.98
C GLU A 539 -23.62 -19.50 -15.08
N ILE A 540 -23.72 -20.67 -14.47
CA ILE A 540 -22.67 -21.69 -14.55
C ILE A 540 -22.80 -22.42 -15.90
N ARG A 541 -21.66 -22.69 -16.54
CA ARG A 541 -21.58 -23.30 -17.87
C ARG A 541 -20.73 -24.57 -17.86
N ALA A 542 -21.26 -25.64 -18.44
CA ALA A 542 -20.58 -26.94 -18.50
C ALA A 542 -19.31 -26.90 -19.39
N GLU A 543 -19.32 -26.10 -20.46
CA GLU A 543 -18.13 -25.86 -21.28
C GLU A 543 -17.02 -25.14 -20.52
N GLU A 544 -17.35 -24.25 -19.58
CA GLU A 544 -16.35 -23.53 -18.78
C GLU A 544 -15.77 -24.42 -17.66
N HIS A 545 -16.52 -25.43 -17.20
CA HIS A 545 -15.94 -26.49 -16.37
C HIS A 545 -14.92 -27.33 -17.14
N ARG A 546 -15.24 -27.71 -18.38
CA ARG A 546 -14.30 -28.44 -19.26
C ARG A 546 -13.07 -27.62 -19.60
N GLU A 547 -13.21 -26.32 -19.82
CA GLU A 547 -12.07 -25.40 -20.00
C GLU A 547 -11.17 -25.36 -18.76
N ASN A 548 -11.75 -25.20 -17.57
CA ASN A 548 -10.99 -25.22 -16.32
C ASN A 548 -10.26 -26.56 -16.10
N LEU A 549 -10.89 -27.70 -16.42
CA LEU A 549 -10.26 -29.01 -16.36
C LEU A 549 -9.11 -29.14 -17.36
N HIS A 550 -9.29 -28.67 -18.59
CA HIS A 550 -8.24 -28.67 -19.60
C HIS A 550 -7.04 -27.81 -19.19
N THR A 551 -7.28 -26.61 -18.65
CA THR A 551 -6.22 -25.77 -18.09
C THR A 551 -5.55 -26.44 -16.90
N LEU A 552 -6.31 -27.08 -16.00
CA LEU A 552 -5.75 -27.81 -14.87
C LEU A 552 -4.86 -28.98 -15.33
N ALA A 553 -5.25 -29.70 -16.39
CA ALA A 553 -4.47 -30.82 -16.93
C ALA A 553 -3.07 -30.39 -17.42
N SER A 554 -2.90 -29.11 -17.80
CA SER A 554 -1.59 -28.55 -18.15
C SER A 554 -0.65 -28.37 -16.95
N LEU A 555 -1.21 -28.34 -15.72
CA LEU A 555 -0.47 -28.21 -14.47
C LEU A 555 -0.34 -29.57 -13.77
N LEU A 556 -1.44 -30.33 -13.72
CA LEU A 556 -1.62 -31.56 -12.93
C LEU A 556 -2.52 -32.55 -13.69
N PRO A 557 -1.99 -33.30 -14.67
CA PRO A 557 -2.80 -34.15 -15.56
C PRO A 557 -3.56 -35.25 -14.81
N GLU A 558 -2.92 -35.94 -13.86
CA GLU A 558 -3.54 -37.03 -13.10
C GLU A 558 -4.68 -36.53 -12.18
N ILE A 559 -4.48 -35.37 -11.53
CA ILE A 559 -5.51 -34.76 -10.69
C ILE A 559 -6.68 -34.27 -11.55
N ALA A 560 -6.41 -33.62 -12.68
CA ALA A 560 -7.44 -33.18 -13.61
C ALA A 560 -8.30 -34.35 -14.10
N GLN A 561 -7.66 -35.45 -14.50
CA GLN A 561 -8.35 -36.69 -14.91
C GLN A 561 -9.23 -37.23 -13.78
N SER A 562 -8.74 -37.23 -12.53
CA SER A 562 -9.53 -37.69 -11.38
C SER A 562 -10.76 -36.81 -11.05
N PHE A 563 -10.83 -35.61 -11.63
CA PHE A 563 -11.95 -34.69 -11.48
C PHE A 563 -12.95 -34.77 -12.65
N GLU A 564 -12.58 -35.35 -13.80
CA GLU A 564 -13.44 -35.43 -14.99
C GLU A 564 -14.73 -36.24 -14.76
N ASP A 565 -14.64 -37.30 -13.95
CA ASP A 565 -15.77 -38.18 -13.63
C ASP A 565 -16.70 -37.57 -12.54
N GLN A 566 -16.33 -36.43 -11.96
CA GLN A 566 -17.11 -35.80 -10.90
C GLN A 566 -18.18 -34.86 -11.47
N SER A 567 -19.30 -34.76 -10.76
CA SER A 567 -20.25 -33.67 -10.98
C SER A 567 -19.69 -32.38 -10.38
N LEU A 568 -19.07 -31.55 -11.22
CA LEU A 568 -18.44 -30.31 -10.78
C LEU A 568 -19.48 -29.24 -10.41
N GLU A 569 -19.26 -28.61 -9.27
CA GLU A 569 -19.90 -27.35 -8.90
C GLU A 569 -19.00 -26.18 -9.30
N GLY A 570 -19.50 -24.94 -9.18
CA GLY A 570 -18.66 -23.78 -9.43
C GLY A 570 -19.31 -22.46 -9.10
N ARG A 571 -18.60 -21.39 -9.45
CA ARG A 571 -19.09 -20.02 -9.35
C ARG A 571 -18.62 -19.21 -10.56
N ALA A 572 -19.55 -18.57 -11.25
CA ALA A 572 -19.25 -17.58 -12.26
C ALA A 572 -19.54 -16.16 -11.74
N ALA A 573 -18.61 -15.25 -11.97
CA ALA A 573 -18.72 -13.86 -11.51
C ALA A 573 -18.01 -12.89 -12.47
N LEU A 574 -18.29 -11.59 -12.30
CA LEU A 574 -17.73 -10.52 -13.11
C LEU A 574 -16.63 -9.77 -12.38
N ARG A 575 -15.41 -9.84 -12.91
CA ARG A 575 -14.30 -8.97 -12.53
C ARG A 575 -14.47 -7.61 -13.22
N ALA A 576 -13.97 -6.56 -12.58
CA ALA A 576 -13.84 -5.24 -13.19
C ALA A 576 -12.35 -4.93 -13.36
N ALA A 577 -11.89 -4.81 -14.59
CA ALA A 577 -10.51 -4.44 -14.90
C ALA A 577 -10.44 -3.06 -15.57
N THR A 578 -9.27 -2.43 -15.45
CA THR A 578 -8.89 -1.26 -16.23
C THR A 578 -8.05 -1.68 -17.44
N PRO A 579 -7.92 -0.83 -18.47
CA PRO A 579 -7.11 -1.14 -19.65
C PRO A 579 -5.61 -1.36 -19.36
N ASP A 580 -5.08 -0.79 -18.28
CA ASP A 580 -3.68 -0.94 -17.87
C ASP A 580 -3.46 -1.93 -16.72
N TYR A 581 -4.52 -2.62 -16.27
CA TYR A 581 -4.55 -3.60 -15.19
C TYR A 581 -4.15 -3.09 -13.78
N LEU A 582 -3.93 -1.78 -13.61
CA LEU A 582 -3.83 -1.15 -12.30
C LEU A 582 -5.21 -0.77 -11.76
N PRO A 583 -5.43 -0.84 -10.44
CA PRO A 583 -6.69 -0.38 -9.89
C PRO A 583 -6.85 1.14 -10.05
N MET A 584 -8.07 1.61 -9.80
CA MET A 584 -8.38 3.03 -9.61
C MET A 584 -8.67 3.24 -8.14
N ALA A 585 -7.93 4.15 -7.50
CA ALA A 585 -8.07 4.47 -6.08
C ALA A 585 -7.87 5.97 -5.89
N GLY A 586 -8.96 6.73 -5.72
CA GLY A 586 -8.84 8.17 -5.54
C GLY A 586 -10.12 8.96 -5.80
N PRO A 587 -10.00 10.30 -5.78
CA PRO A 587 -11.13 11.21 -5.95
C PRO A 587 -11.66 11.21 -7.39
N VAL A 588 -12.96 11.48 -7.53
CA VAL A 588 -13.66 11.49 -8.83
C VAL A 588 -13.74 12.91 -9.37
N ALA A 589 -13.25 13.10 -10.60
CA ALA A 589 -13.27 14.39 -11.28
C ALA A 589 -14.69 14.83 -11.64
N ASP A 590 -14.91 16.14 -11.78
CA ASP A 590 -16.04 16.64 -12.54
C ASP A 590 -15.74 16.49 -14.04
N TRP A 591 -16.34 15.48 -14.67
CA TRP A 591 -16.09 15.13 -16.07
C TRP A 591 -16.53 16.21 -17.04
N ASP A 592 -17.55 17.00 -16.70
CA ASP A 592 -18.12 18.02 -17.59
C ASP A 592 -17.16 19.21 -17.75
N GLN A 593 -16.33 19.48 -16.75
CA GLN A 593 -15.36 20.57 -16.72
C GLN A 593 -13.96 20.16 -17.19
N LEU A 594 -13.69 18.86 -17.26
CA LEU A 594 -12.36 18.32 -17.52
C LEU A 594 -11.83 18.73 -18.90
N GLU A 595 -12.65 18.58 -19.94
CA GLU A 595 -12.23 18.94 -21.30
C GLU A 595 -11.98 20.44 -21.44
N GLY A 596 -12.85 21.29 -20.88
CA GLY A 596 -12.65 22.74 -20.88
C GLY A 596 -11.34 23.16 -20.23
N THR A 597 -10.96 22.50 -19.14
CA THR A 597 -9.70 22.76 -18.41
C THR A 597 -8.48 22.29 -19.18
N TYR A 598 -8.52 21.07 -19.75
CA TYR A 598 -7.34 20.38 -20.27
C TYR A 598 -7.31 20.20 -21.80
N GLN A 599 -8.22 20.81 -22.56
CA GLN A 599 -8.29 20.70 -24.02
C GLN A 599 -6.96 21.01 -24.75
N ALA A 600 -6.11 21.87 -24.17
CA ALA A 600 -4.82 22.23 -24.76
C ALA A 600 -3.89 21.01 -24.95
N LEU A 601 -4.06 19.97 -24.12
CA LEU A 601 -3.33 18.71 -24.21
C LEU A 601 -3.60 17.96 -25.53
N ARG A 602 -4.75 18.19 -26.18
CA ARG A 602 -5.07 17.61 -27.50
C ARG A 602 -4.12 18.08 -28.59
N LYS A 603 -3.70 19.35 -28.52
CA LYS A 603 -2.76 19.94 -29.48
C LYS A 603 -1.31 19.65 -29.10
N ASN A 604 -1.01 19.75 -27.80
CA ASN A 604 0.33 19.47 -27.28
C ASN A 604 0.23 18.79 -25.92
N ARG A 605 0.43 17.47 -25.90
CA ARG A 605 0.42 16.66 -24.67
C ARG A 605 1.43 17.07 -23.60
N LYS A 606 2.44 17.88 -23.96
CA LYS A 606 3.47 18.39 -23.04
C LYS A 606 3.18 19.82 -22.56
N GLN A 607 2.08 20.43 -22.99
CA GLN A 607 1.72 21.77 -22.55
C GLN A 607 1.42 21.76 -21.04
N ARG A 608 2.12 22.59 -20.28
CA ARG A 608 1.81 22.83 -18.87
C ARG A 608 0.55 23.68 -18.77
N ILE A 609 -0.42 23.20 -18.00
CA ILE A 609 -1.66 23.90 -17.70
C ILE A 609 -1.69 24.07 -16.19
N ASP A 610 -1.39 25.27 -15.72
CA ASP A 610 -1.26 25.60 -14.29
C ASP A 610 -2.63 25.88 -13.66
N ARG A 611 -3.55 24.93 -13.82
CA ARG A 611 -4.94 24.98 -13.32
C ARG A 611 -5.43 23.58 -12.98
N ARG A 612 -6.22 23.47 -11.92
CA ARG A 612 -6.91 22.25 -11.50
C ARG A 612 -8.33 22.22 -12.09
N THR A 613 -8.78 21.06 -12.55
CA THR A 613 -10.20 20.85 -12.86
C THR A 613 -10.99 20.67 -11.56
N PRO A 614 -12.27 21.06 -11.49
CA PRO A 614 -13.13 20.70 -10.36
C PRO A 614 -13.25 19.19 -10.18
N TYR A 615 -13.53 18.77 -8.95
CA TYR A 615 -13.82 17.39 -8.57
C TYR A 615 -15.22 17.30 -7.98
N GLN A 616 -15.81 16.11 -8.05
CA GLN A 616 -17.03 15.79 -7.33
C GLN A 616 -16.77 15.93 -5.82
N PRO A 617 -17.59 16.69 -5.06
CA PRO A 617 -17.37 16.91 -3.65
C PRO A 617 -17.33 15.59 -2.87
N HIS A 618 -16.23 15.31 -2.17
CA HIS A 618 -16.07 14.13 -1.31
C HIS A 618 -16.50 12.79 -1.94
N LEU A 619 -16.37 12.64 -3.26
CA LEU A 619 -16.66 11.40 -3.97
C LEU A 619 -15.36 10.71 -4.39
N TYR A 620 -15.26 9.44 -4.01
CA TYR A 620 -14.10 8.61 -4.31
C TYR A 620 -14.50 7.28 -4.92
N VAL A 621 -13.53 6.61 -5.55
CA VAL A 621 -13.73 5.29 -6.14
C VAL A 621 -12.55 4.37 -5.78
N LEU A 622 -12.87 3.12 -5.45
CA LEU A 622 -11.92 2.00 -5.44
C LEU A 622 -12.45 0.89 -6.35
N ALA A 623 -11.85 0.77 -7.53
CA ALA A 623 -12.35 -0.10 -8.60
C ALA A 623 -11.23 -0.66 -9.47
N GLY A 624 -11.59 -1.47 -10.47
CA GLY A 624 -10.61 -1.93 -11.47
C GLY A 624 -9.62 -2.97 -10.95
N LEU A 625 -9.97 -3.68 -9.88
CA LEU A 625 -9.11 -4.64 -9.18
C LEU A 625 -8.75 -5.90 -10.01
N GLY A 626 -9.42 -6.13 -11.13
CA GLY A 626 -9.19 -7.27 -12.01
C GLY A 626 -9.32 -8.61 -11.29
N SER A 627 -8.37 -9.52 -11.56
CA SER A 627 -8.28 -10.84 -10.90
C SER A 627 -7.35 -10.86 -9.67
N ARG A 628 -6.85 -9.70 -9.23
CA ARG A 628 -5.87 -9.58 -8.12
C ARG A 628 -6.39 -8.69 -6.99
N GLY A 629 -7.71 -8.64 -6.81
CA GLY A 629 -8.31 -7.73 -5.84
C GLY A 629 -7.86 -7.93 -4.41
N PHE A 630 -7.61 -9.17 -3.98
CA PHE A 630 -7.06 -9.44 -2.65
C PHE A 630 -5.60 -8.98 -2.50
N THR A 631 -4.81 -8.97 -3.57
CA THR A 631 -3.47 -8.40 -3.54
C THR A 631 -3.51 -6.87 -3.48
N TYR A 632 -4.35 -6.25 -4.32
CA TYR A 632 -4.33 -4.79 -4.53
C TYR A 632 -5.13 -3.98 -3.53
N ALA A 633 -6.30 -4.48 -3.10
CA ALA A 633 -7.25 -3.69 -2.34
C ALA A 633 -6.69 -3.13 -1.02
N PRO A 634 -5.88 -3.85 -0.23
CA PRO A 634 -5.36 -3.31 1.03
C PRO A 634 -4.51 -2.04 0.83
N LEU A 635 -3.51 -2.06 -0.06
CA LEU A 635 -2.67 -0.89 -0.32
C LEU A 635 -3.45 0.22 -1.05
N ALA A 636 -4.32 -0.14 -1.99
CA ALA A 636 -5.17 0.83 -2.68
C ALA A 636 -6.16 1.53 -1.73
N ALA A 637 -6.64 0.83 -0.70
CA ALA A 637 -7.47 1.40 0.36
C ALA A 637 -6.69 2.38 1.23
N GLU A 638 -5.42 2.13 1.54
CA GLU A 638 -4.56 3.12 2.21
C GLU A 638 -4.36 4.37 1.35
N VAL A 639 -4.22 4.25 0.02
CA VAL A 639 -4.13 5.41 -0.89
C VAL A 639 -5.43 6.22 -0.84
N LEU A 640 -6.57 5.54 -0.87
CA LEU A 640 -7.88 6.17 -0.75
C LEU A 640 -8.05 6.90 0.60
N ALA A 641 -7.66 6.24 1.68
CA ALA A 641 -7.69 6.82 3.02
C ALA A 641 -6.76 8.03 3.14
N GLY A 642 -5.57 7.99 2.52
CA GLY A 642 -4.67 9.14 2.42
C GLY A 642 -5.31 10.34 1.73
N TRP A 643 -6.05 10.12 0.63
CA TRP A 643 -6.82 11.18 -0.01
C TRP A 643 -7.86 11.80 0.92
N ILE A 644 -8.63 10.97 1.63
CA ILE A 644 -9.76 11.37 2.49
C ILE A 644 -9.30 12.06 3.79
N ALA A 645 -8.26 11.51 4.42
CA ALA A 645 -7.74 11.99 5.69
C ALA A 645 -6.73 13.14 5.53
N GLY A 646 -6.30 13.45 4.30
CA GLY A 646 -5.28 14.47 4.06
C GLY A 646 -3.90 14.06 4.58
N GLU A 647 -3.61 12.76 4.60
CA GLU A 647 -2.34 12.23 5.11
C GLU A 647 -1.30 12.07 3.99
N VAL A 648 -0.03 11.92 4.39
CA VAL A 648 1.06 11.56 3.47
C VAL A 648 0.74 10.24 2.78
N MET A 649 0.92 10.20 1.46
CA MET A 649 0.55 9.05 0.65
C MET A 649 1.36 7.80 1.01
N PRO A 650 0.73 6.60 0.99
CA PRO A 650 1.42 5.34 1.28
C PRO A 650 2.19 4.78 0.08
N VAL A 651 2.27 5.54 -1.02
CA VAL A 651 2.96 5.20 -2.27
C VAL A 651 3.59 6.48 -2.85
N SER A 652 4.53 6.35 -3.77
CA SER A 652 5.17 7.50 -4.44
C SER A 652 4.18 8.30 -5.29
N GLU A 653 4.50 9.57 -5.57
CA GLU A 653 3.71 10.44 -6.45
C GLU A 653 3.42 9.79 -7.82
N GLU A 654 4.39 9.06 -8.39
CA GLU A 654 4.20 8.34 -9.64
C GLU A 654 3.10 7.28 -9.53
N LEU A 655 3.08 6.51 -8.44
CA LEU A 655 2.04 5.51 -8.18
C LEU A 655 0.71 6.17 -7.85
N VAL A 656 0.69 7.29 -7.13
CA VAL A 656 -0.54 8.08 -6.92
C VAL A 656 -1.17 8.44 -8.27
N LYS A 657 -0.38 8.99 -9.20
CA LYS A 657 -0.83 9.32 -10.56
C LYS A 657 -1.25 8.06 -11.34
N ALA A 658 -0.53 6.95 -11.21
CA ALA A 658 -0.84 5.70 -11.89
C ALA A 658 -2.11 5.01 -11.36
N LEU A 659 -2.52 5.29 -10.13
CA LEU A 659 -3.76 4.79 -9.53
C LEU A 659 -4.93 5.78 -9.65
N HIS A 660 -4.67 7.04 -10.00
CA HIS A 660 -5.68 8.08 -10.05
C HIS A 660 -6.78 7.78 -11.11
N PRO A 661 -8.08 7.98 -10.80
CA PRO A 661 -9.19 7.67 -11.72
C PRO A 661 -9.15 8.43 -13.06
N MET A 662 -8.61 9.64 -13.06
CA MET A 662 -8.53 10.51 -14.26
C MET A 662 -7.42 10.14 -15.26
N ARG A 663 -6.51 9.22 -14.90
CA ARG A 663 -5.30 8.96 -15.70
C ARG A 663 -5.57 8.58 -17.16
N PHE A 664 -6.69 7.90 -17.42
CA PHE A 664 -7.08 7.50 -18.78
C PHE A 664 -7.58 8.69 -19.59
N ALA A 665 -8.44 9.53 -19.02
CA ALA A 665 -8.92 10.74 -19.66
C ALA A 665 -7.78 11.69 -20.05
N ILE A 666 -6.79 11.87 -19.16
CA ILE A 666 -5.59 12.68 -19.47
C ILE A 666 -4.76 12.05 -20.61
N ARG A 667 -4.58 10.73 -20.61
CA ARG A 667 -3.92 10.02 -21.72
C ARG A 667 -4.71 10.12 -23.03
N ALA A 668 -6.04 10.10 -22.98
CA ALA A 668 -6.91 10.21 -24.14
C ALA A 668 -6.85 11.61 -24.76
N LEU A 669 -6.91 12.66 -23.93
CA LEU A 669 -6.68 14.04 -24.36
C LEU A 669 -5.33 14.18 -25.06
N GLY A 670 -4.25 13.68 -24.45
CA GLY A 670 -2.91 13.72 -25.05
C GLY A 670 -2.74 12.94 -26.36
N LYS A 671 -3.71 12.09 -26.71
CA LYS A 671 -3.78 11.35 -27.99
C LYS A 671 -4.87 11.89 -28.93
N ASN A 672 -5.50 13.01 -28.57
CA ASN A 672 -6.64 13.58 -29.26
C ASN A 672 -7.81 12.59 -29.48
N ARG A 673 -8.19 11.84 -28.43
CA ARG A 673 -9.29 10.88 -28.40
C ARG A 673 -10.46 11.36 -27.53
N ALA A 674 -11.61 10.68 -27.55
CA ALA A 674 -12.70 11.00 -26.63
C ALA A 674 -12.27 10.66 -25.18
N LEU A 675 -12.80 11.36 -24.18
CA LEU A 675 -12.43 11.11 -22.77
C LEU A 675 -12.76 9.69 -22.29
N THR A 676 -13.73 9.05 -22.95
CA THR A 676 -14.22 7.70 -22.66
C THR A 676 -13.49 6.59 -23.42
N ASP A 677 -12.54 6.94 -24.30
CA ASP A 677 -11.70 5.99 -25.05
C ASP A 677 -10.50 5.51 -24.21
#